data_AF-A0AAV0N524-F1
#
_entry.id   AF-A0AAV0N524-F1
#
_cell.length_a   1.000
_cell.length_b   1.000
_cell.length_c   1.000
_cell.angle_alpha   90.00
_cell.angle_beta   90.00
_cell.angle_gamma   90.00
#
_symmetry.space_group_name_H-M   'P 1'
#
loop_
_entity.id
_entity.type
_entity.pdbx_description
1 polymer ?
#
loop_
_entity_poly.entity_id
_entity_poly.type
_entity_poly.pdbx_seq_one_letter_code
_entity_poly.pdbx_strand_id
1 'polypeptide(L)'
;MAEPSPSPPPPNSSTITDLSVDSLAHCANYLTLHDLSNFSISCKYLNGVAHSDSVWQRLFRFAFPFPLTALKSLCISLRLSHCLLEQWPHVVRPNLSDNSRVREAYLARKAAVRQFRFADPLVADFYTEAKPFDHILLDEDDIIYSQGNVIQMMGISSLLRGRDSITRLSDHGARITCMRVFSLDLRSAAQRKQRVLLTSSCDHSIRVWWKGSCQRCLRGHNGPVLCLTDRFLGDGSSTVLASGGEDCTVRLWSLGSSGKRGQHALKATLYGHEKPIKQMSVAEHNSSLLVSISKDSKVRLWDTTTSSAARSSCCLGMVSVPGGAPVDMKCNESLLYVASGSSVVTIDLRTMRKVAMPAICQPNLLSFAMVPSKPLICTGGMGKARIATATTGEGHGLIRYRDFLNATCPVSRVDDHDENSSKFWDQQSFGDSSGDVDGAVLKRLTEGELNSFQFSLWRAEQSFLYLLRQCQLFLQSTIVPNKMPTTVFFLLLFLFSAAAAPVPGLDTFLTHQSHIDPQASNDTFESLPSTLRKSLSSLPHAAAAAGRTNSLISSLLSLSLPLSINLRLVGSAFPADSEAILSSFFSSTHTSDHFHVITPDPVPPHSGSHRLAVRHSPHLDVSHSPPSLASRLSDAIKSAIASTPSPLRSTLLSIPYDSVDQIIRQEFDKEKPAHGIYVYLISLGAQSKSYAYSYFPGDSSPGFTKCSGTIWTGKERYLWIDLSAGPVDYGPALSGDGVLPRGEFHPLATMHGRPKSQKALLSDLASLIWSAYQVLLVPSLRIPVHFDSALIVQFIHVYASKNGKDTTGLDWKAMERSFRDGASEDGLLLGDQSLSFKSYEVKYEECSICSYAISRSINSYTSRFLFDNYTLIVSEYLDSKRLHQILSDSAEEFKRVAGIPEEDYATVLPVYVFDLDYNMLLLLDRYHQSVSFRDMVVAVRTKTTQTVSDYSCNGRHVFTHTRDLERPLVGSILQSMWGVSPTHLSWSPRHNTTLVDYTWSVGQTPFGPFSESSTLSFVQKDAARRNVLLTSLNYSITSAIEVLGSMEAHGGDRRLLKDKQHVEFVQRWNLFKHKIDKAVSALSRLDFEMALYYLRSSDHDLYAIHSLVYRASQELEASLACFKDPPFPWGSVSLSAGGFFAVCYLYVKRESLFRNKRKQF
;
A
#
# COMPACT_ATOMS: atom_id res chain seq x y z
N MET A 1 23.40 9.69 57.83
CA MET A 1 23.58 10.32 56.50
C MET A 1 22.24 10.24 55.79
N ALA A 2 21.85 11.34 55.14
CA ALA A 2 20.49 11.78 54.82
C ALA A 2 19.49 10.71 54.33
N GLU A 3 18.24 10.83 54.81
CA GLU A 3 17.06 10.16 54.27
C GLU A 3 16.84 10.50 52.79
N PRO A 4 16.49 9.53 51.93
CA PRO A 4 16.06 9.81 50.57
C PRO A 4 14.66 10.41 50.57
N SER A 5 14.50 11.52 49.85
CA SER A 5 13.25 12.26 49.63
C SER A 5 12.10 11.39 49.13
N PRO A 6 10.83 11.69 49.51
CA PRO A 6 9.68 10.95 49.00
C PRO A 6 9.51 11.15 47.49
N SER A 7 9.20 10.05 46.80
CA SER A 7 8.88 10.00 45.37
C SER A 7 7.69 10.91 45.02
N PRO A 8 7.68 11.60 43.86
CA PRO A 8 6.52 12.36 43.43
C PRO A 8 5.33 11.43 43.14
N PRO A 9 4.08 11.87 43.37
CA PRO A 9 2.90 11.09 43.01
C PRO A 9 2.80 10.92 41.48
N PRO A 10 2.15 9.85 40.99
CA PRO A 10 1.98 9.64 39.54
C PRO A 10 1.20 10.81 38.92
N PRO A 11 1.49 11.18 37.65
CA PRO A 11 0.74 12.23 36.99
C PRO A 11 -0.71 11.75 36.81
N ASN A 12 -1.68 12.53 37.29
CA ASN A 12 -3.09 12.34 36.99
C ASN A 12 -3.25 12.19 35.47
N SER A 13 -3.94 11.14 35.03
CA SER A 13 -4.22 10.92 33.60
C SER A 13 -4.98 12.13 33.06
N SER A 14 -4.30 12.98 32.29
CA SER A 14 -4.96 14.08 31.60
C SER A 14 -5.84 13.48 30.51
N THR A 15 -7.14 13.71 30.66
CA THR A 15 -8.14 13.37 29.65
C THR A 15 -8.11 14.44 28.56
N ILE A 16 -8.51 14.08 27.34
CA ILE A 16 -8.54 15.04 26.22
C ILE A 16 -9.37 16.29 26.55
N THR A 17 -10.37 16.18 27.44
CA THR A 17 -11.21 17.28 27.91
C THR A 17 -10.50 18.27 28.85
N ASP A 18 -9.30 17.95 29.34
CA ASP A 18 -8.50 18.84 30.18
C ASP A 18 -7.72 19.88 29.35
N LEU A 19 -7.68 19.72 28.02
CA LEU A 19 -7.11 20.69 27.10
C LEU A 19 -8.07 21.86 26.87
N SER A 20 -7.53 23.06 26.65
CA SER A 20 -8.35 24.22 26.30
C SER A 20 -9.07 24.01 24.96
N VAL A 21 -10.29 24.55 24.86
CA VAL A 21 -11.14 24.49 23.65
C VAL A 21 -10.38 24.97 22.41
N ASP A 22 -9.56 26.02 22.53
CA ASP A 22 -8.78 26.57 21.41
C ASP A 22 -7.66 25.63 20.95
N SER A 23 -6.98 24.96 21.89
CA SER A 23 -5.94 23.97 21.58
C SER A 23 -6.55 22.75 20.90
N LEU A 24 -7.71 22.30 21.38
CA LEU A 24 -8.47 21.20 20.79
C LEU A 24 -9.05 21.55 19.42
N ALA A 25 -9.57 22.76 19.23
CA ALA A 25 -10.02 23.24 17.93
C ALA A 25 -8.84 23.33 16.94
N HIS A 26 -7.65 23.72 17.43
CA HIS A 26 -6.43 23.68 16.63
C HIS A 26 -6.01 22.26 16.24
N CYS A 27 -6.18 21.27 17.12
CA CYS A 27 -5.98 19.86 16.77
C CYS A 27 -7.05 19.33 15.81
N ALA A 28 -8.32 19.67 16.03
CA ALA A 28 -9.45 19.26 15.21
C ALA A 28 -9.35 19.76 13.76
N ASN A 29 -8.64 20.88 13.53
CA ASN A 29 -8.32 21.40 12.21
C ASN A 29 -7.51 20.44 11.31
N TYR A 30 -6.88 19.40 11.87
CA TYR A 30 -6.13 18.38 11.11
C TYR A 30 -6.95 17.10 10.85
N LEU A 31 -8.18 17.02 11.36
CA LEU A 31 -9.05 15.86 11.19
C LEU A 31 -9.76 15.88 9.83
N THR A 32 -10.03 14.70 9.28
CA THR A 32 -10.87 14.58 8.08
C THR A 32 -12.33 14.84 8.43
N LEU A 33 -13.19 15.08 7.43
CA LEU A 33 -14.63 15.31 7.68
C LEU A 33 -15.34 14.13 8.35
N HIS A 34 -14.86 12.92 8.10
CA HIS A 34 -15.36 11.70 8.73
C HIS A 34 -14.95 11.68 10.21
N ASP A 35 -13.67 11.92 10.48
CA ASP A 35 -13.14 11.93 11.85
C ASP A 35 -13.71 13.09 12.67
N LEU A 36 -13.95 14.25 12.05
CA LEU A 36 -14.60 15.38 12.69
C LEU A 36 -16.06 15.07 13.07
N SER A 37 -16.73 14.25 12.27
CA SER A 37 -18.10 13.78 12.57
C SER A 37 -18.08 12.82 13.76
N ASN A 38 -17.16 11.85 13.77
CA ASN A 38 -16.97 10.94 14.90
C ASN A 38 -16.56 11.70 16.18
N PHE A 39 -15.67 12.69 16.04
CA PHE A 39 -15.24 13.60 17.11
C PHE A 39 -16.42 14.39 17.68
N SER A 40 -17.36 14.84 16.83
CA SER A 40 -18.57 15.55 17.27
C SER A 40 -19.56 14.66 18.02
N ILE A 41 -19.61 13.36 17.71
CA ILE A 41 -20.56 12.41 18.31
C ILE A 41 -20.03 11.87 19.66
N SER A 42 -18.73 11.99 19.92
CA SER A 42 -18.06 11.39 21.07
C SER A 42 -18.55 11.92 22.43
N CYS A 43 -18.65 13.24 22.61
CA CYS A 43 -19.23 13.84 23.83
C CYS A 43 -19.65 15.29 23.60
N LYS A 44 -20.46 15.86 24.52
CA LYS A 44 -20.99 17.24 24.39
C LYS A 44 -19.89 18.30 24.30
N TYR A 45 -18.77 18.10 25.00
CA TYR A 45 -17.63 19.03 24.97
C TYR A 45 -16.95 19.03 23.60
N LEU A 46 -16.59 17.86 23.07
CA LEU A 46 -15.98 17.71 21.74
C LEU A 46 -16.94 18.06 20.60
N ASN A 47 -18.24 17.88 20.80
CA ASN A 47 -19.27 18.36 19.88
C ASN A 47 -19.20 19.89 19.70
N GLY A 48 -19.04 20.63 20.80
CA GLY A 48 -18.84 22.08 20.78
C GLY A 48 -17.56 22.48 20.04
N VAL A 49 -16.46 21.74 20.21
CA VAL A 49 -15.20 21.97 19.49
C VAL A 49 -15.34 21.68 17.99
N ALA A 50 -15.98 20.57 17.62
CA ALA A 50 -16.17 20.15 16.23
C ALA A 50 -17.02 21.15 15.43
N HIS A 51 -17.97 21.82 16.09
CA HIS A 51 -18.83 22.84 15.49
C HIS A 51 -18.25 24.26 15.60
N SER A 52 -17.00 24.41 16.08
CA SER A 52 -16.32 25.71 16.07
C SER A 52 -16.12 26.22 14.65
N ASP A 53 -16.45 27.50 14.43
CA ASP A 53 -16.29 28.16 13.14
C ASP A 53 -14.84 28.11 12.62
N SER A 54 -13.85 28.11 13.52
CA SER A 54 -12.43 28.05 13.15
C SER A 54 -12.09 26.81 12.32
N VAL A 55 -12.68 25.66 12.69
CA VAL A 55 -12.49 24.36 12.02
C VAL A 55 -13.11 24.38 10.62
N TRP A 56 -14.36 24.83 10.52
CA TRP A 56 -15.07 24.88 9.24
C TRP A 56 -14.57 25.97 8.30
N GLN A 57 -14.05 27.09 8.83
CA GLN A 57 -13.39 28.12 8.03
C GLN A 57 -12.10 27.60 7.40
N ARG A 58 -11.30 26.82 8.14
CA ARG A 58 -10.11 26.17 7.58
C ARG A 58 -10.50 25.15 6.52
N LEU A 59 -11.45 24.26 6.80
CA LEU A 59 -11.93 23.28 5.83
C LEU A 59 -12.47 23.95 4.56
N PHE A 60 -13.19 25.06 4.69
CA PHE A 60 -13.68 25.84 3.55
C PHE A 60 -12.55 26.48 2.75
N ARG A 61 -11.56 27.09 3.42
CA ARG A 61 -10.37 27.67 2.76
C ARG A 61 -9.51 26.60 2.07
N PHE A 62 -9.36 25.44 2.71
CA PHE A 62 -8.55 24.34 2.19
C PHE A 62 -9.23 23.66 0.99
N ALA A 63 -10.53 23.41 1.06
CA ALA A 63 -11.27 22.78 -0.04
C ALA A 63 -11.57 23.75 -1.20
N PHE A 64 -11.62 25.06 -0.94
CA PHE A 64 -11.96 26.08 -1.94
C PHE A 64 -10.97 27.28 -1.88
N PRO A 65 -9.69 27.08 -2.24
CA PRO A 65 -8.60 28.03 -1.98
C PRO A 65 -8.58 29.30 -2.87
N PHE A 66 -9.48 29.45 -3.84
CA PHE A 66 -9.49 30.63 -4.71
C PHE A 66 -10.02 31.88 -3.98
N PRO A 67 -9.38 33.05 -4.15
CA PRO A 67 -9.84 34.27 -3.52
C PRO A 67 -11.14 34.73 -4.21
N LEU A 68 -12.21 34.87 -3.41
CA LEU A 68 -13.52 35.44 -3.78
C LEU A 68 -13.45 36.89 -4.32
N THR A 69 -12.26 37.49 -4.47
CA THR A 69 -12.06 38.87 -4.91
C THR A 69 -12.33 39.06 -6.41
N ALA A 70 -11.99 38.09 -7.28
CA ALA A 70 -12.24 38.20 -8.72
C ALA A 70 -13.75 38.14 -9.06
N LEU A 71 -14.49 37.23 -8.43
CA LEU A 71 -15.95 37.12 -8.55
C LEU A 71 -16.69 38.31 -7.90
N LYS A 72 -16.14 38.89 -6.82
CA LYS A 72 -16.66 40.13 -6.21
C LYS A 72 -16.58 41.34 -7.14
N SER A 73 -15.45 41.52 -7.84
CA SER A 73 -15.28 42.63 -8.78
C SER A 73 -16.31 42.56 -9.90
N LEU A 74 -16.52 41.36 -10.48
CA LEU A 74 -17.49 41.13 -11.55
C LEU A 74 -18.93 41.40 -11.10
N CYS A 75 -19.35 40.89 -9.93
CA CYS A 75 -20.74 41.04 -9.46
C CYS A 75 -21.07 42.47 -9.00
N ILE A 76 -20.16 43.14 -8.28
CA ILE A 76 -20.36 44.54 -7.84
C ILE A 76 -20.36 45.49 -9.04
N SER A 77 -19.61 45.16 -10.08
CA SER A 77 -19.52 45.93 -11.34
C SER A 77 -20.80 45.93 -12.17
N LEU A 78 -21.58 44.86 -12.07
CA LEU A 78 -22.66 44.54 -13.01
C LEU A 78 -24.05 45.08 -12.64
N ARG A 79 -24.25 45.68 -11.45
CA ARG A 79 -25.58 46.12 -10.93
C ARG A 79 -26.70 45.09 -11.20
N LEU A 80 -26.39 43.79 -11.14
CA LEU A 80 -27.39 42.74 -11.25
C LEU A 80 -28.14 42.67 -9.92
N SER A 81 -29.36 43.20 -9.90
CA SER A 81 -30.25 43.22 -8.72
C SER A 81 -30.68 41.83 -8.23
N HIS A 82 -30.36 40.76 -8.95
CA HIS A 82 -30.67 39.38 -8.58
C HIS A 82 -29.48 38.43 -8.82
N CYS A 83 -28.27 38.85 -8.47
CA CYS A 83 -27.23 37.86 -8.23
C CYS A 83 -27.49 37.24 -6.84
N LEU A 84 -27.78 35.93 -6.77
CA LEU A 84 -27.91 35.13 -5.54
C LEU A 84 -26.60 35.02 -4.73
N LEU A 85 -25.78 36.08 -4.73
CA LEU A 85 -24.61 36.29 -3.90
C LEU A 85 -24.91 37.13 -2.65
N GLU A 86 -26.09 37.76 -2.55
CA GLU A 86 -26.50 38.54 -1.35
C GLU A 86 -26.74 37.70 -0.08
N GLN A 87 -26.78 36.36 -0.17
CA GLN A 87 -26.86 35.46 1.00
C GLN A 87 -25.55 34.76 1.35
N TRP A 88 -24.41 35.22 0.84
CA TRP A 88 -23.11 34.58 1.12
C TRP A 88 -22.36 35.39 2.18
N PRO A 89 -21.86 34.77 3.28
CA PRO A 89 -21.36 35.53 4.42
C PRO A 89 -20.20 36.43 4.01
N HIS A 90 -20.49 37.73 3.93
CA HIS A 90 -19.48 38.75 4.00
C HIS A 90 -18.67 38.54 5.28
N VAL A 91 -17.39 38.90 5.22
CA VAL A 91 -16.54 39.27 6.36
C VAL A 91 -17.37 39.45 7.63
N VAL A 92 -17.20 38.55 8.60
CA VAL A 92 -17.83 38.60 9.91
C VAL A 92 -17.66 40.02 10.46
N ARG A 93 -18.73 40.81 10.43
CA ARG A 93 -18.83 41.99 11.29
C ARG A 93 -18.95 41.46 12.72
N PRO A 94 -18.20 41.99 13.69
CA PRO A 94 -18.09 41.41 15.03
C PRO A 94 -19.32 41.66 15.92
N ASN A 95 -20.52 41.82 15.36
CA ASN A 95 -21.74 42.02 16.12
C ASN A 95 -22.91 41.33 15.40
N LEU A 96 -23.23 40.11 15.84
CA LEU A 96 -24.59 39.55 16.02
C LEU A 96 -24.49 38.02 16.22
N SER A 97 -25.17 37.55 17.26
CA SER A 97 -25.18 36.20 17.82
C SER A 97 -25.94 35.19 16.94
N ASP A 98 -25.26 34.49 16.03
CA ASP A 98 -25.86 33.32 15.38
C ASP A 98 -24.77 32.30 14.94
N ASN A 99 -24.64 31.21 15.69
CA ASN A 99 -23.54 30.24 15.66
C ASN A 99 -23.59 29.20 14.51
N SER A 100 -24.29 29.45 13.39
CA SER A 100 -24.43 28.43 12.32
C SER A 100 -24.42 29.01 10.91
N ARG A 101 -23.25 29.37 10.36
CA ARG A 101 -23.18 29.79 8.94
C ARG A 101 -22.05 29.17 8.12
N VAL A 102 -20.86 28.93 8.69
CA VAL A 102 -19.71 28.46 7.87
C VAL A 102 -19.82 26.99 7.49
N ARG A 103 -20.26 26.14 8.43
CA ARG A 103 -20.46 24.71 8.21
C ARG A 103 -21.55 24.44 7.16
N GLU A 104 -22.69 25.11 7.26
CA GLU A 104 -23.78 24.95 6.29
C GLU A 104 -23.37 25.45 4.90
N ALA A 105 -22.69 26.59 4.82
CA ALA A 105 -22.14 27.09 3.56
C ALA A 105 -21.11 26.11 2.94
N TYR A 106 -20.26 25.49 3.77
CA TYR A 106 -19.33 24.45 3.33
C TYR A 106 -20.07 23.24 2.75
N LEU A 107 -21.07 22.73 3.47
CA LEU A 107 -21.84 21.55 3.08
C LEU A 107 -22.67 21.81 1.82
N ALA A 108 -23.34 22.97 1.73
CA ALA A 108 -24.08 23.39 0.54
C ALA A 108 -23.16 23.50 -0.69
N ARG A 109 -21.97 24.11 -0.54
CA ARG A 109 -21.00 24.21 -1.65
C ARG A 109 -20.44 22.86 -2.05
N LYS A 110 -20.14 21.98 -1.07
CA LYS A 110 -19.68 20.61 -1.33
C LYS A 110 -20.76 19.79 -2.04
N ALA A 111 -22.03 19.96 -1.68
CA ALA A 111 -23.17 19.33 -2.34
C ALA A 111 -23.35 19.84 -3.78
N ALA A 112 -23.33 21.16 -3.99
CA ALA A 112 -23.46 21.77 -5.32
C ALA A 112 -22.34 21.33 -6.27
N VAL A 113 -21.09 21.27 -5.79
CA VAL A 113 -19.94 20.77 -6.56
C VAL A 113 -20.07 19.29 -6.90
N ARG A 114 -20.61 18.46 -5.98
CA ARG A 114 -20.85 17.03 -6.24
C ARG A 114 -21.99 16.80 -7.24
N GLN A 115 -23.00 17.65 -7.22
CA GLN A 115 -24.19 17.53 -8.09
C GLN A 115 -24.02 18.25 -9.44
N PHE A 116 -22.89 18.91 -9.72
CA PHE A 116 -22.67 19.72 -10.93
C PHE A 116 -23.79 20.74 -11.22
N ARG A 117 -24.44 21.27 -10.17
CA ARG A 117 -25.45 22.34 -10.30
C ARG A 117 -24.75 23.67 -10.54
N PHE A 118 -24.43 23.97 -11.79
CA PHE A 118 -24.02 25.31 -12.21
C PHE A 118 -25.24 26.04 -12.79
N ALA A 119 -25.42 27.32 -12.48
CA ALA A 119 -26.39 28.15 -13.20
C ALA A 119 -25.97 28.23 -14.68
N ASP A 120 -26.95 28.31 -15.58
CA ASP A 120 -26.71 28.33 -17.03
C ASP A 120 -25.64 29.36 -17.43
N PRO A 121 -24.80 29.03 -18.44
CA PRO A 121 -23.71 29.91 -18.85
C PRO A 121 -24.25 31.25 -19.33
N LEU A 122 -23.70 32.33 -18.81
CA LEU A 122 -23.98 33.68 -19.27
C LEU A 122 -23.38 33.83 -20.69
N VAL A 123 -24.24 33.88 -21.71
CA VAL A 123 -23.82 34.04 -23.11
C VAL A 123 -23.79 35.54 -23.42
N ALA A 124 -22.63 36.01 -23.87
CA ALA A 124 -22.45 37.38 -24.35
C ALA A 124 -21.70 37.32 -25.68
N ASP A 125 -22.31 37.88 -26.73
CA ASP A 125 -21.75 37.92 -28.07
C ASP A 125 -20.96 39.22 -28.27
N PHE A 126 -19.73 39.10 -28.78
CA PHE A 126 -18.85 40.23 -29.02
C PHE A 126 -18.51 40.33 -30.51
N TYR A 127 -18.81 41.47 -31.11
CA TYR A 127 -18.51 41.72 -32.52
C TYR A 127 -17.16 42.45 -32.62
N THR A 128 -16.22 41.85 -33.35
CA THR A 128 -14.89 42.44 -33.62
C THR A 128 -14.68 42.57 -35.13
N GLU A 129 -13.57 43.18 -35.55
CA GLU A 129 -13.19 43.26 -36.98
C GLU A 129 -13.17 41.87 -37.64
N ALA A 130 -13.52 41.78 -38.92
CA ALA A 130 -13.66 40.54 -39.69
C ALA A 130 -12.32 39.83 -40.02
N LYS A 131 -11.42 39.71 -39.04
CA LYS A 131 -10.18 38.94 -39.11
C LYS A 131 -10.28 37.76 -38.14
N PRO A 132 -9.85 36.55 -38.54
CA PRO A 132 -9.91 35.39 -37.67
C PRO A 132 -9.03 35.58 -36.43
N PHE A 133 -9.52 35.13 -35.28
CA PHE A 133 -8.73 35.04 -34.06
C PHE A 133 -7.76 33.86 -34.16
N ASP A 134 -6.48 34.11 -33.89
CA ASP A 134 -5.47 33.05 -33.87
C ASP A 134 -5.42 32.36 -32.48
N HIS A 135 -5.51 33.15 -31.40
CA HIS A 135 -5.49 32.66 -30.02
C HIS A 135 -6.34 33.55 -29.11
N ILE A 136 -6.98 32.94 -28.10
CA ILE A 136 -7.73 33.62 -27.05
C ILE A 136 -7.26 33.08 -25.69
N LEU A 137 -7.03 33.97 -24.75
CA LEU A 137 -6.67 33.69 -23.36
C LEU A 137 -7.58 34.50 -22.45
N LEU A 138 -8.02 33.87 -21.38
CA LEU A 138 -8.77 34.51 -20.31
C LEU A 138 -7.87 34.59 -19.09
N ASP A 139 -7.66 35.78 -18.56
CA ASP A 139 -6.85 36.00 -17.37
C ASP A 139 -7.53 36.99 -16.41
N GLU A 140 -8.05 36.49 -15.29
CA GLU A 140 -8.86 37.26 -14.33
C GLU A 140 -10.02 38.03 -14.97
N ASP A 141 -9.83 39.34 -15.20
CA ASP A 141 -10.82 40.25 -15.76
C ASP A 141 -10.46 40.64 -17.20
N ASP A 142 -9.38 40.11 -17.79
CA ASP A 142 -8.91 40.46 -19.13
C ASP A 142 -9.15 39.32 -20.14
N ILE A 143 -9.73 39.65 -21.28
CA ILE A 143 -9.76 38.82 -22.50
C ILE A 143 -8.60 39.27 -23.38
N ILE A 144 -7.62 38.39 -23.55
CA ILE A 144 -6.43 38.63 -24.38
C ILE A 144 -6.55 37.79 -25.64
N TYR A 145 -6.55 38.41 -26.80
CA TYR A 145 -6.64 37.69 -28.08
C TYR A 145 -5.66 38.24 -29.10
N SER A 146 -5.28 37.39 -30.06
CA SER A 146 -4.40 37.77 -31.16
C SER A 146 -5.12 37.73 -32.50
N GLN A 147 -4.85 38.72 -33.34
CA GLN A 147 -5.27 38.78 -34.73
C GLN A 147 -4.04 39.10 -35.59
N GLY A 148 -3.49 38.08 -36.25
CA GLY A 148 -2.23 38.23 -36.99
C GLY A 148 -1.06 38.52 -36.06
N ASN A 149 -0.39 39.66 -36.25
CA ASN A 149 0.77 40.10 -35.47
C ASN A 149 0.43 41.03 -34.29
N VAL A 150 -0.85 41.31 -34.06
CA VAL A 150 -1.34 42.23 -33.02
C VAL A 150 -2.01 41.43 -31.90
N ILE A 151 -1.74 41.86 -30.66
CA ILE A 151 -2.42 41.39 -29.44
C ILE A 151 -3.37 42.48 -29.00
N GLN A 152 -4.59 42.10 -28.65
CA GLN A 152 -5.59 42.99 -28.07
C GLN A 152 -5.97 42.45 -26.69
N MET A 153 -6.04 43.34 -25.70
CA MET A 153 -6.50 43.00 -24.35
C MET A 153 -7.69 43.89 -23.99
N MET A 154 -8.72 43.26 -23.45
CA MET A 154 -10.01 43.88 -23.18
C MET A 154 -10.52 43.46 -21.80
N GLY A 155 -10.87 44.43 -20.95
CA GLY A 155 -11.41 44.16 -19.63
C GLY A 155 -12.89 43.75 -19.69
N ILE A 156 -13.23 42.60 -19.10
CA ILE A 156 -14.57 42.05 -18.99
C ILE A 156 -15.44 43.01 -18.17
N SER A 157 -14.97 43.51 -17.02
CA SER A 157 -15.72 44.44 -16.18
C SER A 157 -15.96 45.81 -16.84
N SER A 158 -14.99 46.32 -17.61
CA SER A 158 -15.17 47.57 -18.38
C SER A 158 -16.19 47.39 -19.49
N LEU A 159 -16.13 46.25 -20.19
CA LEU A 159 -17.03 45.92 -21.28
C LEU A 159 -18.47 45.77 -20.80
N LEU A 160 -18.68 45.04 -19.70
CA LEU A 160 -19.99 44.85 -19.10
C LEU A 160 -20.57 46.15 -18.52
N ARG A 161 -19.73 47.16 -18.25
CA ARG A 161 -20.14 48.53 -17.91
C ARG A 161 -20.32 49.45 -19.13
N GLY A 162 -20.20 48.92 -20.35
CA GLY A 162 -20.32 49.69 -21.60
C GLY A 162 -19.15 50.65 -21.88
N ARG A 163 -17.94 50.36 -21.36
CA ARG A 163 -16.72 51.12 -21.65
C ARG A 163 -15.75 50.29 -22.48
N ASP A 164 -15.40 50.79 -23.66
CA ASP A 164 -14.42 50.15 -24.56
C ASP A 164 -13.01 50.68 -24.26
N SER A 165 -12.28 50.04 -23.36
CA SER A 165 -10.84 50.24 -23.22
C SER A 165 -10.08 49.02 -23.75
N ILE A 166 -9.77 49.03 -25.05
CA ILE A 166 -8.95 48.00 -25.70
C ILE A 166 -7.50 48.47 -25.71
N THR A 167 -6.61 47.70 -25.10
CA THR A 167 -5.17 47.92 -25.22
C THR A 167 -4.61 47.08 -26.36
N ARG A 168 -3.77 47.67 -27.21
CA ARG A 168 -3.19 47.02 -28.39
C ARG A 168 -1.67 46.93 -28.25
N LEU A 169 -1.10 45.76 -28.52
CA LEU A 169 0.34 45.51 -28.52
C LEU A 169 0.77 44.97 -29.90
N SER A 170 1.80 45.56 -30.53
CA SER A 170 2.08 45.33 -31.96
C SER A 170 3.57 45.39 -32.32
N ASP A 171 4.41 44.59 -31.67
CA ASP A 171 5.86 44.57 -31.93
C ASP A 171 6.30 43.31 -32.72
N HIS A 172 5.43 42.32 -32.89
CA HIS A 172 5.75 41.17 -33.71
C HIS A 172 5.73 41.53 -35.20
N GLY A 173 6.72 41.02 -35.94
CA GLY A 173 6.83 41.24 -37.39
C GLY A 173 5.95 40.32 -38.23
N ALA A 174 5.38 39.28 -37.61
CA ALA A 174 4.54 38.29 -38.28
C ALA A 174 3.51 37.68 -37.31
N ARG A 175 2.66 36.80 -37.82
CA ARG A 175 1.57 36.17 -37.07
C ARG A 175 2.05 35.53 -35.76
N ILE A 176 1.30 35.76 -34.69
CA ILE A 176 1.52 35.16 -33.37
C ILE A 176 1.01 33.72 -33.39
N THR A 177 1.82 32.80 -32.88
CA THR A 177 1.62 31.34 -32.95
C THR A 177 1.30 30.70 -31.60
N CYS A 178 1.60 31.39 -30.50
CA CYS A 178 1.24 30.96 -29.15
C CYS A 178 1.29 32.17 -28.21
N MET A 179 0.38 32.18 -27.22
CA MET A 179 0.37 33.14 -26.12
C MET A 179 0.28 32.40 -24.78
N ARG A 180 0.99 32.87 -23.75
CA ARG A 180 0.95 32.34 -22.37
C ARG A 180 1.13 33.46 -21.35
N VAL A 181 0.39 33.40 -20.23
CA VAL A 181 0.53 34.36 -19.12
C VAL A 181 1.16 33.68 -17.92
N PHE A 182 2.15 34.32 -17.31
CA PHE A 182 2.89 33.83 -16.16
C PHE A 182 2.93 34.86 -15.04
N SER A 183 2.96 34.41 -13.78
CA SER A 183 3.27 35.27 -12.64
C SER A 183 4.75 35.14 -12.31
N LEU A 184 5.53 36.22 -12.47
CA LEU A 184 6.98 36.26 -12.25
C LEU A 184 7.33 37.15 -11.05
N ASP A 185 8.19 36.64 -10.16
CA ASP A 185 8.84 37.43 -9.10
C ASP A 185 10.13 38.05 -9.65
N LEU A 186 10.01 39.22 -10.25
CA LEU A 186 11.17 39.99 -10.69
C LEU A 186 11.84 40.66 -9.49
N ARG A 187 13.13 40.38 -9.28
CA ARG A 187 13.96 40.94 -8.20
C ARG A 187 14.20 42.45 -8.37
N SER A 188 13.17 43.26 -8.17
CA SER A 188 13.31 44.71 -8.03
C SER A 188 12.52 45.18 -6.80
N ALA A 189 13.24 45.49 -5.72
CA ALA A 189 12.97 46.27 -4.50
C ALA A 189 11.57 46.27 -3.79
N ALA A 190 10.50 45.79 -4.41
CA ALA A 190 9.21 45.55 -3.81
C ALA A 190 8.74 44.17 -4.30
N GLN A 191 8.67 43.18 -3.40
CA GLN A 191 8.05 41.88 -3.66
C GLN A 191 6.58 42.09 -4.07
N ARG A 192 6.35 42.22 -5.38
CA ARG A 192 5.03 42.11 -6.00
C ARG A 192 5.19 41.14 -7.16
N LYS A 193 4.42 40.05 -7.14
CA LYS A 193 4.23 39.16 -8.28
C LYS A 193 3.76 39.99 -9.48
N GLN A 194 4.48 39.95 -10.59
CA GLN A 194 4.14 40.69 -11.81
C GLN A 194 3.64 39.71 -12.87
N ARG A 195 2.51 40.01 -13.52
CA ARG A 195 1.89 39.19 -14.57
C ARG A 195 2.50 39.49 -15.94
N VAL A 196 3.24 38.55 -16.50
CA VAL A 196 3.96 38.72 -17.75
C VAL A 196 3.31 37.89 -18.85
N LEU A 197 3.06 38.51 -20.00
CA LEU A 197 2.56 37.83 -21.19
C LEU A 197 3.76 37.44 -22.07
N LEU A 198 3.84 36.17 -22.45
CA LEU A 198 4.81 35.62 -23.39
C LEU A 198 4.12 35.28 -24.70
N THR A 199 4.72 35.70 -25.81
CA THR A 199 4.21 35.39 -27.15
C THR A 199 5.31 34.85 -28.04
N SER A 200 4.97 33.91 -28.91
CA SER A 200 5.83 33.42 -29.99
C SER A 200 5.23 33.78 -31.35
N SER A 201 6.07 33.90 -32.37
CA SER A 201 5.62 34.32 -33.70
C SER A 201 6.35 33.62 -34.85
N CYS A 202 5.74 33.69 -36.03
CA CYS A 202 6.35 33.35 -37.31
C CYS A 202 7.57 34.22 -37.67
N ASP A 203 7.87 35.29 -36.92
CA ASP A 203 9.08 36.13 -37.08
C ASP A 203 10.34 35.55 -36.40
N HIS A 204 10.26 34.28 -35.96
CA HIS A 204 11.30 33.51 -35.27
C HIS A 204 11.64 34.04 -33.87
N SER A 205 10.83 34.92 -33.31
CA SER A 205 11.06 35.54 -32.00
C SER A 205 10.04 35.13 -30.95
N ILE A 206 10.50 35.17 -29.69
CA ILE A 206 9.66 35.08 -28.50
C ILE A 206 9.74 36.42 -27.79
N ARG A 207 8.60 37.04 -27.50
CA ARG A 207 8.52 38.34 -26.85
C ARG A 207 7.94 38.24 -25.44
N VAL A 208 8.47 39.08 -24.57
CA VAL A 208 8.08 39.20 -23.17
C VAL A 208 7.43 40.56 -22.96
N TRP A 209 6.15 40.57 -22.60
CA TRP A 209 5.33 41.77 -22.47
C TRP A 209 5.02 42.06 -21.00
N TRP A 210 5.23 43.32 -20.60
CA TRP A 210 4.92 43.80 -19.27
C TRP A 210 4.63 45.30 -19.31
N LYS A 211 3.67 45.77 -18.49
CA LYS A 211 3.22 47.18 -18.44
C LYS A 211 2.91 47.76 -19.83
N GLY A 212 2.21 47.00 -20.67
CA GLY A 212 1.76 47.46 -21.99
C GLY A 212 2.85 47.63 -23.05
N SER A 213 4.06 47.10 -22.84
CA SER A 213 5.16 47.18 -23.82
C SER A 213 6.03 45.91 -23.83
N CYS A 214 6.71 45.67 -24.96
CA CYS A 214 7.66 44.56 -25.08
C CYS A 214 8.96 44.89 -24.35
N GLN A 215 9.28 44.10 -23.32
CA GLN A 215 10.48 44.29 -22.52
C GLN A 215 11.68 43.52 -23.08
N ARG A 216 11.45 42.32 -23.64
CA ARG A 216 12.52 41.46 -24.17
C ARG A 216 12.08 40.71 -25.41
N CYS A 217 13.04 40.50 -26.30
CA CYS A 217 12.90 39.70 -27.51
C CYS A 217 13.99 38.62 -27.50
N LEU A 218 13.58 37.35 -27.40
CA LEU A 218 14.45 36.19 -27.48
C LEU A 218 14.48 35.73 -28.94
N ARG A 219 15.68 35.65 -29.52
CA ARG A 219 15.91 35.21 -30.91
C ARG A 219 16.92 34.07 -30.89
N GLY A 220 16.71 33.09 -31.76
CA GLY A 220 17.66 31.99 -31.94
C GLY A 220 17.09 30.79 -32.69
N HIS A 221 15.77 30.61 -32.73
CA HIS A 221 15.16 29.61 -33.62
C HIS A 221 15.46 29.92 -35.09
N ASN A 222 15.65 28.85 -35.88
CA ASN A 222 15.98 28.94 -37.31
C ASN A 222 14.72 28.92 -38.20
N GLY A 223 13.54 28.93 -37.58
CA GLY A 223 12.24 28.97 -38.24
C GLY A 223 11.16 29.53 -37.31
N PRO A 224 9.89 29.60 -37.76
CA PRO A 224 8.76 29.98 -36.93
C PRO A 224 8.74 29.26 -35.59
N VAL A 225 8.59 30.01 -34.50
CA VAL A 225 8.39 29.41 -33.18
C VAL A 225 6.92 29.06 -33.08
N LEU A 226 6.58 27.80 -32.80
CA LEU A 226 5.22 27.29 -32.90
C LEU A 226 4.54 27.10 -31.55
N CYS A 227 5.29 26.83 -30.48
CA CYS A 227 4.73 26.64 -29.16
C CYS A 227 5.69 27.06 -28.03
N LEU A 228 5.10 27.34 -26.87
CA LEU A 228 5.78 27.68 -25.61
C LEU A 228 5.25 26.76 -24.50
N THR A 229 6.06 26.48 -23.48
CA THR A 229 5.61 25.71 -22.32
C THR A 229 4.50 26.42 -21.56
N ASP A 230 3.69 25.64 -20.87
CA ASP A 230 2.61 26.08 -19.97
C ASP A 230 3.12 26.46 -18.57
N ARG A 231 4.27 25.93 -18.14
CA ARG A 231 4.94 26.24 -16.87
C ARG A 231 6.43 26.54 -17.09
N PHE A 232 7.07 27.16 -16.09
CA PHE A 232 8.52 27.29 -16.04
C PHE A 232 9.16 26.00 -15.55
N LEU A 233 10.35 25.70 -16.06
CA LEU A 233 11.19 24.57 -15.65
C LEU A 233 12.10 24.97 -14.47
N GLY A 234 12.33 24.05 -13.53
CA GLY A 234 13.24 24.22 -12.37
C GLY A 234 12.56 24.43 -11.00
N ASP A 235 13.37 24.44 -9.93
CA ASP A 235 12.96 24.39 -8.52
C ASP A 235 12.66 25.77 -7.86
N GLY A 236 12.40 26.80 -8.68
CA GLY A 236 12.08 28.16 -8.20
C GLY A 236 13.28 29.10 -8.06
N SER A 237 14.52 28.60 -8.17
CA SER A 237 15.73 29.44 -8.10
C SER A 237 16.10 30.11 -9.43
N SER A 238 15.78 29.48 -10.58
CA SER A 238 16.02 30.03 -11.92
C SER A 238 14.82 29.81 -12.84
N THR A 239 14.33 30.87 -13.49
CA THR A 239 13.16 30.82 -14.40
C THR A 239 13.59 30.41 -15.80
N VAL A 240 13.35 29.15 -16.16
CA VAL A 240 13.65 28.59 -17.48
C VAL A 240 12.35 28.36 -18.27
N LEU A 241 12.31 28.86 -19.50
CA LEU A 241 11.21 28.68 -20.46
C LEU A 241 11.67 27.73 -21.55
N ALA A 242 10.81 26.83 -22.03
CA ALA A 242 11.10 26.07 -23.25
C ALA A 242 10.20 26.48 -24.42
N SER A 243 10.75 26.44 -25.63
CA SER A 243 10.02 26.72 -26.87
C SER A 243 10.28 25.66 -27.93
N GLY A 244 9.30 25.43 -28.79
CA GLY A 244 9.37 24.49 -29.91
C GLY A 244 9.15 25.22 -31.23
N GLY A 245 9.96 24.90 -32.24
CA GLY A 245 9.92 25.56 -33.54
C GLY A 245 9.58 24.65 -34.72
N GLU A 246 9.37 25.28 -35.87
CA GLU A 246 9.33 24.63 -37.18
C GLU A 246 10.70 24.08 -37.59
N ASP A 247 11.77 24.58 -36.98
CA ASP A 247 13.13 24.05 -37.09
C ASP A 247 13.32 22.67 -36.43
N CYS A 248 12.24 22.04 -35.94
CA CYS A 248 12.22 20.73 -35.29
C CYS A 248 13.04 20.65 -33.99
N THR A 249 13.40 21.80 -33.40
CA THR A 249 14.18 21.87 -32.15
C THR A 249 13.35 22.36 -30.97
N VAL A 250 13.65 21.82 -29.79
CA VAL A 250 13.20 22.40 -28.52
C VAL A 250 14.34 23.24 -27.95
N ARG A 251 14.08 24.47 -27.54
CA ARG A 251 15.09 25.38 -26.98
C ARG A 251 14.74 25.81 -25.57
N LEU A 252 15.75 25.84 -24.69
CA LEU A 252 15.62 26.26 -23.29
C LEU A 252 16.18 27.67 -23.12
N TRP A 253 15.40 28.56 -22.53
CA TRP A 253 15.72 29.98 -22.37
C TRP A 253 15.73 30.38 -20.89
N SER A 254 16.76 31.09 -20.45
CA SER A 254 16.79 31.70 -19.12
C SER A 254 16.21 33.11 -19.14
N LEU A 255 15.24 33.35 -18.27
CA LEU A 255 14.65 34.68 -18.08
C LEU A 255 15.35 35.50 -16.97
N GLY A 256 16.26 34.89 -16.20
CA GLY A 256 16.96 35.53 -15.07
C GLY A 256 18.23 36.33 -15.43
N SER A 257 18.84 36.11 -16.59
CA SER A 257 20.09 36.80 -16.97
C SER A 257 19.85 38.26 -17.34
N SER A 258 20.47 39.18 -16.60
CA SER A 258 20.48 40.63 -16.84
C SER A 258 21.41 41.05 -18.01
N GLY A 259 21.52 40.23 -19.05
CA GLY A 259 22.34 40.55 -20.22
C GLY A 259 21.65 41.56 -21.12
N LYS A 260 22.16 42.79 -21.20
CA LYS A 260 21.80 43.74 -22.27
C LYS A 260 22.16 43.09 -23.61
N ARG A 261 21.16 42.93 -24.49
CA ARG A 261 21.23 42.34 -25.85
C ARG A 261 21.33 40.80 -25.93
N GLY A 262 20.17 40.13 -25.82
CA GLY A 262 19.70 39.05 -26.72
C GLY A 262 20.44 37.70 -26.84
N GLN A 263 21.77 37.62 -26.70
CA GLN A 263 22.54 36.44 -27.08
C GLN A 263 22.88 35.48 -25.92
N HIS A 264 22.78 35.92 -24.66
CA HIS A 264 23.10 35.08 -23.48
C HIS A 264 21.88 34.43 -22.81
N ALA A 265 20.72 34.40 -23.46
CA ALA A 265 19.49 33.84 -22.88
C ALA A 265 19.25 32.36 -23.23
N LEU A 266 19.80 31.85 -24.33
CA LEU A 266 19.65 30.45 -24.73
C LEU A 266 20.57 29.55 -23.88
N LYS A 267 19.98 28.63 -23.10
CA LYS A 267 20.70 27.67 -22.26
C LYS A 267 21.08 26.39 -23.00
N ALA A 268 20.15 25.83 -23.76
CA ALA A 268 20.35 24.57 -24.48
C ALA A 268 19.40 24.43 -25.68
N THR A 269 19.79 23.60 -26.64
CA THR A 269 18.95 23.17 -27.77
C THR A 269 18.86 21.66 -27.76
N LEU A 270 17.65 21.13 -27.64
CA LEU A 270 17.36 19.70 -27.64
C LEU A 270 16.95 19.28 -29.06
N TYR A 271 17.69 18.34 -29.61
CA TYR A 271 17.49 17.81 -30.95
C TYR A 271 16.83 16.44 -30.87
N GLY A 272 15.94 16.17 -31.83
CA GLY A 272 15.48 14.80 -32.04
C GLY A 272 14.19 14.67 -32.83
N HIS A 273 13.26 15.61 -32.73
CA HIS A 273 12.03 15.55 -33.53
C HIS A 273 12.36 15.66 -35.03
N GLU A 274 11.62 14.91 -35.85
CA GLU A 274 11.82 14.86 -37.31
C GLU A 274 10.93 15.86 -38.06
N LYS A 275 9.93 16.41 -37.36
CA LYS A 275 8.95 17.36 -37.90
C LYS A 275 8.69 18.50 -36.91
N PRO A 276 8.03 19.58 -37.37
CA PRO A 276 7.71 20.74 -36.54
C PRO A 276 7.00 20.38 -35.22
N ILE A 277 7.49 20.95 -34.13
CA ILE A 277 6.92 20.74 -32.79
C ILE A 277 5.62 21.55 -32.70
N LYS A 278 4.56 20.90 -32.22
CA LYS A 278 3.21 21.47 -32.19
C LYS A 278 2.79 21.97 -30.83
N GLN A 279 3.12 21.21 -29.78
CA GLN A 279 2.76 21.57 -28.42
C GLN A 279 3.80 21.02 -27.44
N MET A 280 3.92 21.71 -26.30
CA MET A 280 4.81 21.36 -25.21
C MET A 280 4.14 21.61 -23.85
N SER A 281 4.46 20.78 -22.87
CA SER A 281 3.96 20.89 -21.48
C SER A 281 5.02 20.39 -20.50
N VAL A 282 5.12 21.00 -19.33
CA VAL A 282 6.00 20.55 -18.24
C VAL A 282 5.28 19.53 -17.39
N ALA A 283 5.96 18.45 -16.98
CA ALA A 283 5.37 17.46 -16.12
C ALA A 283 5.08 18.05 -14.73
N GLU A 284 3.84 17.93 -14.23
CA GLU A 284 3.45 18.59 -12.99
C GLU A 284 4.10 17.98 -11.74
N HIS A 285 4.35 16.67 -11.75
CA HIS A 285 5.02 15.95 -10.67
C HIS A 285 6.53 16.22 -10.60
N ASN A 286 7.14 16.72 -11.68
CA ASN A 286 8.57 17.03 -11.73
C ASN A 286 8.88 18.15 -12.73
N SER A 287 9.27 19.33 -12.22
CA SER A 287 9.56 20.51 -13.02
C SER A 287 10.86 20.44 -13.83
N SER A 288 11.64 19.35 -13.72
CA SER A 288 12.77 19.07 -14.61
C SER A 288 12.39 18.34 -15.89
N LEU A 289 11.17 17.78 -15.96
CA LEU A 289 10.73 16.97 -17.09
C LEU A 289 9.85 17.78 -18.04
N LEU A 290 10.21 17.73 -19.33
CA LEU A 290 9.51 18.41 -20.39
C LEU A 290 8.92 17.41 -21.38
N VAL A 291 7.69 17.63 -21.80
CA VAL A 291 7.02 16.81 -22.82
C VAL A 291 6.80 17.65 -24.08
N SER A 292 7.08 17.08 -25.25
CA SER A 292 6.78 17.70 -26.55
C SER A 292 6.09 16.73 -27.50
N ILE A 293 5.18 17.25 -28.33
CA ILE A 293 4.55 16.52 -29.42
C ILE A 293 4.79 17.23 -30.74
N SER A 294 5.05 16.46 -31.78
CA SER A 294 5.35 16.97 -33.11
C SER A 294 4.36 16.43 -34.16
N LYS A 295 4.36 17.06 -35.34
CA LYS A 295 3.70 16.55 -36.54
C LYS A 295 4.23 15.18 -37.00
N ASP A 296 5.31 14.67 -36.41
CA ASP A 296 5.78 13.29 -36.57
C ASP A 296 4.90 12.25 -35.83
N SER A 297 3.83 12.70 -35.17
CA SER A 297 2.92 11.88 -34.37
C SER A 297 3.61 11.17 -33.20
N LYS A 298 4.77 11.69 -32.76
CA LYS A 298 5.54 11.19 -31.60
C LYS A 298 5.49 12.20 -30.46
N VAL A 299 5.26 11.70 -29.25
CA VAL A 299 5.46 12.41 -27.99
C VAL A 299 6.83 12.04 -27.45
N ARG A 300 7.62 13.03 -27.04
CA ARG A 300 8.94 12.84 -26.41
C ARG A 300 8.96 13.45 -25.03
N LEU A 301 9.63 12.74 -24.11
CA LEU A 301 9.93 13.20 -22.76
C LEU A 301 11.41 13.58 -22.69
N TRP A 302 11.71 14.77 -22.17
CA TRP A 302 13.05 15.31 -22.06
C TRP A 302 13.40 15.58 -20.62
N ASP A 303 14.63 15.27 -20.24
CA ASP A 303 15.23 15.78 -19.01
C ASP A 303 15.95 17.10 -19.29
N THR A 304 15.59 18.13 -18.54
CA THR A 304 16.14 19.48 -18.70
C THR A 304 17.28 19.78 -17.72
N THR A 305 17.63 18.85 -16.83
CA THR A 305 18.77 18.96 -15.90
C THR A 305 20.07 18.41 -16.46
N THR A 306 20.01 17.46 -17.39
CA THR A 306 21.20 16.89 -18.04
C THR A 306 21.92 17.96 -18.88
N SER A 307 23.12 18.34 -18.42
CA SER A 307 23.97 19.34 -19.08
C SER A 307 24.37 18.93 -20.51
N SER A 308 24.20 19.86 -21.45
CA SER A 308 24.52 19.73 -22.89
C SER A 308 26.02 19.50 -23.21
N ALA A 309 26.88 19.28 -22.21
CA ALA A 309 28.31 19.02 -22.40
C ALA A 309 28.61 17.57 -22.85
N ALA A 310 27.69 16.63 -22.66
CA ALA A 310 27.79 15.28 -23.23
C ALA A 310 26.91 15.20 -24.49
N ARG A 311 27.43 14.67 -25.61
CA ARG A 311 26.68 14.37 -26.85
C ARG A 311 25.66 13.22 -26.67
N SER A 312 25.02 13.11 -25.51
CA SER A 312 24.02 12.11 -25.17
C SER A 312 22.61 12.68 -25.35
N SER A 313 21.69 11.89 -25.90
CA SER A 313 20.29 12.29 -26.13
C SER A 313 19.59 12.59 -24.80
N CYS A 314 19.16 13.83 -24.60
CA CYS A 314 18.34 14.31 -23.47
C CYS A 314 16.89 13.79 -23.47
N CYS A 315 16.50 13.02 -24.49
CA CYS A 315 15.20 12.36 -24.57
C CYS A 315 15.20 11.09 -23.70
N LEU A 316 14.39 11.07 -22.64
CA LEU A 316 14.22 9.94 -21.73
C LEU A 316 13.33 8.84 -22.29
N GLY A 317 12.39 9.17 -23.18
CA GLY A 317 11.47 8.21 -23.76
C GLY A 317 10.59 8.81 -24.85
N MET A 318 9.93 7.93 -25.63
CA MET A 318 9.07 8.33 -26.74
C MET A 318 7.87 7.38 -26.92
N VAL A 319 6.72 7.94 -27.30
CA VAL A 319 5.49 7.19 -27.61
C VAL A 319 4.86 7.73 -28.89
N SER A 320 4.43 6.84 -29.79
CA SER A 320 3.65 7.21 -30.98
C SER A 320 2.16 7.34 -30.65
N VAL A 321 1.48 8.36 -31.16
CA VAL A 321 0.04 8.58 -30.94
C VAL A 321 -0.74 8.25 -32.22
N PRO A 322 -1.74 7.35 -32.18
CA PRO A 322 -2.53 7.00 -33.36
C PRO A 322 -3.56 8.10 -33.69
N GLY A 323 -3.86 8.30 -34.98
CA GLY A 323 -5.03 9.11 -35.40
C GLY A 323 -4.76 10.51 -35.95
N GLY A 324 -3.73 10.71 -36.77
CA GLY A 324 -3.54 11.97 -37.52
C GLY A 324 -2.79 13.07 -36.74
N ALA A 325 -2.96 14.34 -37.15
CA ALA A 325 -2.20 15.46 -36.60
C ALA A 325 -2.61 15.75 -35.14
N PRO A 326 -1.64 16.04 -34.24
CA PRO A 326 -1.94 16.38 -32.86
C PRO A 326 -2.63 17.75 -32.78
N VAL A 327 -3.68 17.83 -31.95
CA VAL A 327 -4.49 19.03 -31.73
C VAL A 327 -4.01 19.78 -30.49
N ASP A 328 -3.95 19.11 -29.33
CA ASP A 328 -3.40 19.67 -28.08
C ASP A 328 -2.93 18.56 -27.13
N MET A 329 -2.17 18.92 -26.10
CA MET A 329 -1.84 18.06 -24.96
C MET A 329 -2.03 18.81 -23.63
N LYS A 330 -2.35 18.07 -22.57
CA LYS A 330 -2.30 18.58 -21.19
C LYS A 330 -1.73 17.51 -20.24
N CYS A 331 -0.85 17.94 -19.33
CA CYS A 331 -0.35 17.11 -18.25
C CYS A 331 -1.21 17.30 -16.99
N ASN A 332 -1.49 16.21 -16.27
CA ASN A 332 -2.03 16.23 -14.91
C ASN A 332 -1.20 15.24 -14.07
N GLU A 333 -0.49 15.73 -13.06
CA GLU A 333 0.42 14.93 -12.25
C GLU A 333 1.42 14.11 -13.11
N SER A 334 1.22 12.79 -13.20
CA SER A 334 2.04 11.84 -13.98
C SER A 334 1.40 11.34 -15.26
N LEU A 335 0.18 11.80 -15.59
CA LEU A 335 -0.55 11.42 -16.80
C LEU A 335 -0.56 12.56 -17.81
N LEU A 336 -0.37 12.21 -19.07
CA LEU A 336 -0.44 13.09 -20.22
C LEU A 336 -1.65 12.72 -21.09
N TYR A 337 -2.53 13.70 -21.30
CA TYR A 337 -3.67 13.57 -22.21
C TYR A 337 -3.33 14.24 -23.53
N VAL A 338 -3.44 13.49 -24.62
CA VAL A 338 -3.13 13.95 -25.98
C VAL A 338 -4.38 13.85 -26.83
N ALA A 339 -4.84 14.97 -27.37
CA ALA A 339 -5.91 15.01 -28.37
C ALA A 339 -5.33 14.94 -29.78
N SER A 340 -5.73 13.95 -30.57
CA SER A 340 -5.29 13.78 -31.96
C SER A 340 -6.45 13.28 -32.84
N GLY A 341 -6.67 13.95 -33.97
CA GLY A 341 -7.75 13.62 -34.90
C GLY A 341 -9.13 13.61 -34.24
N SER A 342 -9.64 12.42 -33.95
CA SER A 342 -10.97 12.19 -33.36
C SER A 342 -10.95 11.57 -31.97
N SER A 343 -9.78 11.39 -31.33
CA SER A 343 -9.66 10.72 -30.04
C SER A 343 -8.75 11.47 -29.06
N VAL A 344 -8.91 11.15 -27.77
CA VAL A 344 -8.02 11.58 -26.69
C VAL A 344 -7.32 10.35 -26.12
N VAL A 345 -6.01 10.39 -26.05
CA VAL A 345 -5.13 9.29 -25.60
C VAL A 345 -4.48 9.68 -24.30
N THR A 346 -4.47 8.76 -23.33
CA THR A 346 -3.79 8.96 -22.05
C THR A 346 -2.49 8.17 -22.01
N ILE A 347 -1.39 8.85 -21.70
CA ILE A 347 -0.03 8.30 -21.61
C ILE A 347 0.48 8.51 -20.19
N ASP A 348 1.03 7.48 -19.56
CA ASP A 348 1.75 7.61 -18.30
C ASP A 348 3.19 8.06 -18.56
N LEU A 349 3.57 9.20 -18.00
CA LEU A 349 4.88 9.80 -18.19
C LEU A 349 6.00 9.02 -17.50
N ARG A 350 5.69 8.20 -16.47
CA ARG A 350 6.70 7.39 -15.76
C ARG A 350 7.11 6.18 -16.58
N THR A 351 6.14 5.49 -17.17
CA THR A 351 6.37 4.27 -17.96
C THR A 351 6.50 4.55 -19.46
N MET A 352 6.12 5.75 -19.92
CA MET A 352 5.93 6.08 -21.33
C MET A 352 5.07 5.03 -22.05
N ARG A 353 4.02 4.54 -21.38
CA ARG A 353 3.02 3.61 -21.94
C ARG A 353 1.66 4.28 -22.04
N LYS A 354 0.87 3.86 -23.02
CA LYS A 354 -0.53 4.28 -23.17
C LYS A 354 -1.36 3.54 -22.12
N VAL A 355 -2.04 4.27 -21.23
CA VAL A 355 -2.79 3.70 -20.09
C VAL A 355 -4.22 3.33 -20.49
N ALA A 356 -4.84 4.16 -21.33
CA ALA A 356 -6.20 3.95 -21.78
C ALA A 356 -6.43 4.51 -23.18
N MET A 357 -7.31 3.84 -23.92
CA MET A 357 -7.95 4.28 -25.16
C MET A 357 -9.43 3.96 -25.01
N PRO A 358 -10.33 4.95 -24.91
CA PRO A 358 -11.56 4.75 -25.68
C PRO A 358 -12.33 6.01 -26.13
N ALA A 359 -13.19 5.73 -27.12
CA ALA A 359 -14.23 6.52 -27.77
C ALA A 359 -13.77 7.63 -28.73
N ILE A 360 -14.21 7.50 -29.98
CA ILE A 360 -14.20 8.55 -30.99
C ILE A 360 -15.00 9.72 -30.42
N CYS A 361 -14.28 10.77 -29.98
CA CYS A 361 -14.88 11.92 -29.33
C CYS A 361 -15.79 12.65 -30.30
N GLN A 362 -15.32 13.00 -31.51
CA GLN A 362 -16.04 13.69 -32.58
C GLN A 362 -15.28 13.51 -33.91
N PRO A 363 -15.92 13.63 -35.08
CA PRO A 363 -15.26 13.44 -36.38
C PRO A 363 -14.15 14.47 -36.71
N ASN A 364 -13.96 15.53 -35.91
CA ASN A 364 -12.78 16.42 -35.95
C ASN A 364 -12.67 17.23 -34.64
N LEU A 365 -11.66 16.96 -33.82
CA LEU A 365 -11.35 17.79 -32.66
C LEU A 365 -10.62 19.06 -33.09
N LEU A 366 -11.14 20.22 -32.67
CA LEU A 366 -10.54 21.53 -32.93
C LEU A 366 -9.89 22.14 -31.69
N SER A 367 -10.43 21.83 -30.50
CA SER A 367 -9.93 22.35 -29.24
C SER A 367 -10.05 21.32 -28.12
N PHE A 368 -9.11 21.36 -27.18
CA PHE A 368 -9.04 20.49 -26.02
C PHE A 368 -8.57 21.30 -24.81
N ALA A 369 -9.31 21.23 -23.72
CA ALA A 369 -8.96 21.88 -22.46
C ALA A 369 -9.19 20.90 -21.30
N MET A 370 -8.42 21.08 -20.23
CA MET A 370 -8.54 20.25 -19.03
C MET A 370 -8.45 21.14 -17.80
N VAL A 371 -9.26 20.84 -16.79
CA VAL A 371 -9.18 21.51 -15.50
C VAL A 371 -8.06 20.84 -14.69
N PRO A 372 -7.01 21.54 -14.23
CA PRO A 372 -5.90 20.86 -13.53
C PRO A 372 -6.29 20.24 -12.18
N SER A 373 -7.24 20.85 -11.47
CA SER A 373 -7.63 20.45 -10.10
C SER A 373 -8.69 19.34 -10.04
N LYS A 374 -9.27 18.98 -11.17
CA LYS A 374 -10.31 17.95 -11.28
C LYS A 374 -10.12 17.25 -12.60
N PRO A 375 -10.35 15.94 -12.71
CA PRO A 375 -10.17 15.22 -13.95
C PRO A 375 -11.36 15.50 -14.91
N LEU A 376 -11.51 16.76 -15.32
CA LEU A 376 -12.53 17.28 -16.21
C LEU A 376 -11.87 17.71 -17.50
N ILE A 377 -12.37 17.18 -18.60
CA ILE A 377 -11.86 17.41 -19.95
C ILE A 377 -12.98 18.05 -20.77
N CYS A 378 -12.67 19.14 -21.47
CA CYS A 378 -13.57 19.79 -22.41
C CYS A 378 -12.99 19.61 -23.82
N THR A 379 -13.81 19.15 -24.75
CA THR A 379 -13.46 19.01 -26.17
C THR A 379 -14.40 19.86 -27.01
N GLY A 380 -13.85 20.55 -28.01
CA GLY A 380 -14.60 21.39 -28.94
C GLY A 380 -14.40 20.94 -30.39
N GLY A 381 -15.51 20.84 -31.12
CA GLY A 381 -15.54 20.66 -32.57
C GLY A 381 -16.52 21.65 -33.22
N MET A 382 -16.76 21.52 -34.53
CA MET A 382 -17.64 22.43 -35.28
C MET A 382 -19.06 22.47 -34.68
N GLY A 383 -19.40 23.56 -33.99
CA GLY A 383 -20.71 23.79 -33.37
C GLY A 383 -21.06 22.88 -32.18
N LYS A 384 -20.10 22.14 -31.63
CA LYS A 384 -20.33 21.18 -30.54
C LYS A 384 -19.23 21.24 -29.49
N ALA A 385 -19.61 21.35 -28.21
CA ALA A 385 -18.71 21.17 -27.08
C ALA A 385 -19.16 19.95 -26.26
N ARG A 386 -18.19 19.16 -25.78
CA ARG A 386 -18.42 17.98 -24.92
C ARG A 386 -17.56 18.09 -23.66
N ILE A 387 -18.15 17.81 -22.50
CA ILE A 387 -17.42 17.73 -21.22
C ILE A 387 -17.39 16.26 -20.78
N ALA A 388 -16.20 15.79 -20.42
CA ALA A 388 -15.95 14.44 -19.93
C ALA A 388 -15.33 14.50 -18.54
N THR A 389 -15.63 13.51 -17.72
CA THR A 389 -14.92 13.26 -16.47
C THR A 389 -13.99 12.08 -16.67
N ALA A 390 -12.69 12.29 -16.52
CA ALA A 390 -11.73 11.22 -16.34
C ALA A 390 -11.81 10.73 -14.88
N THR A 391 -11.81 9.43 -14.65
CA THR A 391 -11.74 8.83 -13.31
C THR A 391 -10.63 7.80 -13.32
N THR A 392 -9.71 7.90 -12.37
CA THR A 392 -8.63 6.95 -12.16
C THR A 392 -9.14 5.78 -11.32
N GLY A 393 -9.31 4.60 -11.92
CA GLY A 393 -9.46 3.33 -11.22
C GLY A 393 -8.16 2.54 -11.26
N GLU A 394 -8.04 1.51 -10.41
CA GLU A 394 -6.88 0.61 -10.34
C GLU A 394 -6.47 0.11 -11.74
N GLY A 395 -5.35 0.62 -12.25
CA GLY A 395 -4.75 0.20 -13.53
C GLY A 395 -5.29 0.81 -14.82
N HIS A 396 -6.49 1.41 -14.82
CA HIS A 396 -7.10 1.98 -16.04
C HIS A 396 -7.68 3.38 -15.81
N GLY A 397 -7.20 4.36 -16.60
CA GLY A 397 -7.83 5.67 -16.70
C GLY A 397 -9.14 5.57 -17.47
N LEU A 398 -10.28 5.55 -16.78
CA LEU A 398 -11.59 5.50 -17.42
C LEU A 398 -12.04 6.93 -17.74
N ILE A 399 -12.14 7.29 -19.03
CA ILE A 399 -12.73 8.56 -19.46
C ILE A 399 -14.21 8.32 -19.76
N ARG A 400 -15.11 8.95 -18.99
CA ARG A 400 -16.55 8.93 -19.25
C ARG A 400 -16.99 10.24 -19.90
N TYR A 401 -17.66 10.14 -21.04
CA TYR A 401 -18.20 11.28 -21.78
C TYR A 401 -19.66 11.55 -21.41
N ARG A 402 -20.06 12.82 -21.39
CA ARG A 402 -21.47 13.22 -21.38
C ARG A 402 -21.73 14.25 -22.49
N ASP A 403 -22.83 14.05 -23.21
CA ASP A 403 -23.21 14.86 -24.37
C ASP A 403 -24.11 16.02 -23.97
N PHE A 404 -23.74 17.24 -24.39
CA PHE A 404 -24.48 18.48 -24.14
C PHE A 404 -25.39 18.87 -25.32
N LEU A 405 -25.70 17.93 -26.22
CA LEU A 405 -26.38 18.21 -27.50
C LEU A 405 -27.83 18.69 -27.36
N ASN A 406 -28.48 18.50 -26.20
CA ASN A 406 -29.91 18.83 -25.98
C ASN A 406 -30.16 20.03 -25.03
N ALA A 407 -29.14 20.83 -24.68
CA ALA A 407 -29.35 22.08 -23.94
C ALA A 407 -29.84 23.18 -24.91
N THR A 408 -31.09 23.10 -25.35
CA THR A 408 -31.60 23.87 -26.51
C THR A 408 -32.29 25.20 -26.18
N CYS A 409 -32.36 25.64 -24.93
CA CYS A 409 -33.05 26.90 -24.62
C CYS A 409 -32.19 27.83 -23.73
N PRO A 410 -31.85 29.06 -24.17
CA PRO A 410 -31.50 30.11 -23.23
C PRO A 410 -32.78 30.51 -22.46
N VAL A 411 -32.73 30.58 -21.13
CA VAL A 411 -33.85 31.14 -20.35
C VAL A 411 -33.92 32.64 -20.62
N SER A 412 -34.67 33.02 -21.64
CA SER A 412 -35.06 34.41 -21.86
C SER A 412 -36.20 34.76 -20.91
N ARG A 413 -35.91 35.68 -19.98
CA ARG A 413 -36.82 36.43 -19.10
C ARG A 413 -37.77 35.59 -18.22
N VAL A 414 -37.55 35.74 -16.91
CA VAL A 414 -38.47 35.34 -15.85
C VAL A 414 -39.68 36.28 -15.90
N ASP A 415 -40.82 35.76 -16.32
CA ASP A 415 -42.12 36.17 -15.80
C ASP A 415 -42.78 34.91 -15.19
N ASP A 416 -43.55 35.15 -14.14
CA ASP A 416 -43.85 34.24 -13.04
C ASP A 416 -44.48 32.87 -13.37
N HIS A 417 -44.19 31.93 -12.46
CA HIS A 417 -44.89 30.66 -12.22
C HIS A 417 -44.88 29.61 -13.35
N ASP A 418 -43.82 28.80 -13.39
CA ASP A 418 -43.98 27.34 -13.55
C ASP A 418 -42.72 26.56 -13.16
N GLU A 419 -42.92 25.49 -12.36
CA GLU A 419 -41.91 24.50 -11.99
C GLU A 419 -41.45 23.72 -13.21
N ASN A 420 -40.38 24.16 -13.86
CA ASN A 420 -39.57 23.31 -14.74
C ASN A 420 -38.09 23.67 -14.59
N SER A 421 -37.52 23.34 -13.43
CA SER A 421 -36.07 23.28 -13.29
C SER A 421 -35.50 22.24 -14.26
N SER A 422 -34.52 22.65 -15.07
CA SER A 422 -33.79 21.84 -16.05
C SER A 422 -33.64 20.36 -15.66
N LYS A 423 -34.18 19.44 -16.48
CA LYS A 423 -33.98 17.98 -16.40
C LYS A 423 -32.52 17.60 -16.72
N PHE A 424 -31.58 18.01 -15.87
CA PHE A 424 -30.16 17.74 -16.08
C PHE A 424 -29.70 16.40 -15.47
N TRP A 425 -30.50 15.79 -14.57
CA TRP A 425 -30.20 14.50 -13.92
C TRP A 425 -31.49 13.78 -13.50
N ASP A 426 -31.76 12.58 -14.04
CA ASP A 426 -32.66 11.61 -13.41
C ASP A 426 -31.86 10.52 -12.65
N GLN A 427 -32.43 10.02 -11.55
CA GLN A 427 -31.90 8.95 -10.70
C GLN A 427 -32.27 7.56 -11.25
N GLN A 428 -31.34 6.60 -11.10
CA GLN A 428 -31.38 5.11 -11.29
C GLN A 428 -30.43 4.66 -12.41
N SER A 429 -29.62 3.59 -12.33
CA SER A 429 -29.52 2.46 -11.38
C SER A 429 -28.15 1.77 -11.55
N PHE A 430 -27.60 1.25 -10.44
CA PHE A 430 -26.66 0.12 -10.43
C PHE A 430 -27.44 -1.18 -10.74
N GLY A 431 -26.86 -2.14 -11.45
CA GLY A 431 -27.44 -3.46 -11.64
C GLY A 431 -26.78 -4.29 -12.75
N ASP A 432 -26.54 -5.55 -12.44
CA ASP A 432 -25.67 -6.54 -13.10
C ASP A 432 -26.08 -7.07 -14.48
N SER A 433 -25.06 -7.58 -15.18
CA SER A 433 -25.00 -8.82 -15.97
C SER A 433 -25.78 -8.98 -17.28
N SER A 434 -25.10 -9.72 -18.17
CA SER A 434 -25.58 -10.61 -19.24
C SER A 434 -25.84 -10.02 -20.62
N GLY A 435 -25.31 -10.74 -21.62
CA GLY A 435 -26.04 -11.06 -22.83
C GLY A 435 -25.75 -10.19 -24.05
N ASP A 436 -24.90 -10.75 -24.91
CA ASP A 436 -24.89 -10.71 -26.36
C ASP A 436 -25.67 -9.65 -27.18
N VAL A 437 -24.92 -9.22 -28.19
CA VAL A 437 -25.28 -8.47 -29.37
C VAL A 437 -26.22 -9.29 -30.26
N ASP A 438 -27.35 -8.71 -30.69
CA ASP A 438 -27.72 -8.68 -32.12
C ASP A 438 -28.96 -7.84 -32.43
N GLY A 439 -28.96 -7.25 -33.62
CA GLY A 439 -30.17 -7.16 -34.45
C GLY A 439 -30.89 -5.81 -34.53
N ALA A 440 -30.75 -5.16 -35.69
CA ALA A 440 -31.39 -3.92 -36.11
C ALA A 440 -32.92 -4.01 -36.38
N VAL A 441 -33.56 -2.83 -36.56
CA VAL A 441 -34.48 -2.43 -37.67
C VAL A 441 -35.77 -1.66 -37.24
N LEU A 442 -35.84 -0.41 -37.74
CA LEU A 442 -36.94 0.47 -38.22
C LEU A 442 -38.40 0.48 -37.67
N LYS A 443 -38.92 1.75 -37.68
CA LYS A 443 -40.31 2.26 -37.92
C LYS A 443 -41.31 2.11 -36.76
N ARG A 444 -42.34 2.95 -36.50
CA ARG A 444 -42.89 4.30 -36.88
C ARG A 444 -44.37 4.22 -36.44
N LEU A 445 -44.92 5.23 -35.75
CA LEU A 445 -46.37 5.55 -35.59
C LEU A 445 -47.19 4.48 -34.80
N THR A 446 -48.23 4.73 -33.98
CA THR A 446 -49.15 5.85 -33.68
C THR A 446 -49.95 5.48 -32.41
N GLU A 447 -50.53 6.50 -31.75
CA GLU A 447 -51.79 6.57 -30.97
C GLU A 447 -52.48 5.33 -30.37
N GLY A 448 -52.98 5.49 -29.13
CA GLY A 448 -54.38 5.13 -28.81
C GLY A 448 -54.66 3.98 -27.83
N GLU A 449 -54.98 4.36 -26.59
CA GLU A 449 -56.11 3.89 -25.75
C GLU A 449 -56.30 2.42 -25.24
N LEU A 450 -56.58 2.38 -23.93
CA LEU A 450 -57.63 1.64 -23.19
C LEU A 450 -57.58 0.09 -23.01
N ASN A 451 -57.32 -0.29 -21.75
CA ASN A 451 -58.05 -1.21 -20.86
C ASN A 451 -58.38 -2.68 -21.23
N SER A 452 -57.89 -3.56 -20.34
CA SER A 452 -58.61 -4.59 -19.55
C SER A 452 -58.66 -6.05 -20.01
N PHE A 453 -58.69 -6.93 -18.98
CA PHE A 453 -59.09 -8.36 -18.92
C PHE A 453 -58.07 -9.41 -19.42
N GLN A 454 -57.90 -10.62 -18.84
CA GLN A 454 -58.68 -11.46 -17.92
C GLN A 454 -57.80 -12.66 -17.40
N PHE A 455 -58.08 -13.14 -16.16
CA PHE A 455 -58.21 -14.54 -15.67
C PHE A 455 -57.01 -15.54 -15.71
N SER A 456 -56.53 -16.07 -14.57
CA SER A 456 -57.00 -17.26 -13.78
C SER A 456 -56.44 -18.60 -14.31
N LEU A 457 -56.19 -19.72 -13.59
CA LEU A 457 -56.94 -20.38 -12.50
C LEU A 457 -56.18 -21.69 -12.07
N TRP A 458 -56.23 -22.04 -10.77
CA TRP A 458 -56.47 -23.40 -10.15
C TRP A 458 -55.47 -24.58 -10.34
N ARG A 459 -55.40 -25.68 -9.54
CA ARG A 459 -56.23 -26.43 -8.54
C ARG A 459 -55.21 -27.27 -7.71
N ALA A 460 -55.38 -27.69 -6.44
CA ALA A 460 -56.39 -28.64 -6.00
C ALA A 460 -56.59 -28.73 -4.47
N GLU A 461 -57.83 -29.11 -4.15
CA GLU A 461 -58.54 -29.19 -2.88
C GLU A 461 -58.16 -30.41 -2.03
N GLN A 462 -58.29 -30.33 -0.71
CA GLN A 462 -59.27 -31.14 0.03
C GLN A 462 -59.52 -30.61 1.46
N SER A 463 -60.79 -30.65 1.85
CA SER A 463 -61.37 -30.11 3.07
C SER A 463 -61.75 -31.25 4.04
N PHE A 464 -61.88 -30.96 5.34
CA PHE A 464 -63.11 -31.08 6.18
C PHE A 464 -62.86 -31.36 7.68
N LEU A 465 -63.55 -30.55 8.49
CA LEU A 465 -64.07 -30.72 9.88
C LEU A 465 -63.11 -30.76 11.09
N TYR A 466 -63.18 -29.88 12.11
CA TYR A 466 -64.25 -29.41 13.03
C TYR A 466 -64.39 -30.26 14.30
N LEU A 467 -63.98 -29.71 15.45
CA LEU A 467 -64.66 -29.66 16.76
C LEU A 467 -63.70 -28.96 17.75
N LEU A 468 -63.95 -27.70 18.16
CA LEU A 468 -64.59 -27.31 19.44
C LEU A 468 -63.72 -27.71 20.67
N ARG A 469 -63.39 -26.89 21.67
CA ARG A 469 -64.04 -25.72 22.27
C ARG A 469 -63.19 -25.21 23.46
N GLN A 470 -63.08 -23.88 23.59
CA GLN A 470 -63.10 -23.01 24.79
C GLN A 470 -62.35 -23.27 26.13
N CYS A 471 -62.09 -22.11 26.77
CA CYS A 471 -61.90 -21.80 28.20
C CYS A 471 -60.43 -21.86 28.71
N GLN A 472 -59.89 -20.89 29.46
CA GLN A 472 -60.49 -19.74 30.15
C GLN A 472 -59.42 -18.71 30.56
N LEU A 473 -59.89 -17.47 30.71
CA LEU A 473 -59.27 -16.26 31.21
C LEU A 473 -58.83 -16.30 32.70
N PHE A 474 -57.79 -15.51 33.00
CA PHE A 474 -57.59 -14.61 34.17
C PHE A 474 -57.97 -15.07 35.60
N LEU A 475 -57.03 -14.97 36.56
CA LEU A 475 -56.96 -13.86 37.55
C LEU A 475 -55.78 -14.00 38.56
N GLN A 476 -55.10 -12.87 38.80
CA GLN A 476 -54.58 -12.29 40.07
C GLN A 476 -53.79 -13.16 41.08
N SER A 477 -52.52 -12.87 41.38
CA SER A 477 -51.91 -11.73 42.12
C SER A 477 -51.96 -11.83 43.66
N THR A 478 -50.74 -11.79 44.25
CA THR A 478 -50.33 -11.34 45.59
C THR A 478 -50.70 -12.17 46.82
N ILE A 479 -49.69 -12.58 47.61
CA ILE A 479 -49.44 -12.18 49.02
C ILE A 479 -48.18 -12.94 49.55
N VAL A 480 -47.29 -12.20 50.20
CA VAL A 480 -46.17 -12.63 51.09
C VAL A 480 -46.61 -12.15 52.50
N PRO A 481 -46.37 -12.78 53.68
CA PRO A 481 -45.04 -13.23 54.15
C PRO A 481 -44.92 -14.39 55.22
N ASN A 482 -43.67 -14.83 55.41
CA ASN A 482 -42.96 -15.18 56.66
C ASN A 482 -43.03 -16.56 57.40
N LYS A 483 -41.79 -17.06 57.67
CA LYS A 483 -41.21 -17.77 58.85
C LYS A 483 -41.36 -19.31 59.05
N MET A 484 -40.22 -20.02 58.82
CA MET A 484 -39.46 -21.03 59.65
C MET A 484 -40.19 -22.27 60.28
N PRO A 485 -39.51 -23.38 60.70
CA PRO A 485 -38.06 -23.65 60.79
C PRO A 485 -37.54 -25.03 60.28
N THR A 486 -36.20 -25.14 60.32
CA THR A 486 -35.29 -26.29 60.22
C THR A 486 -35.59 -27.50 61.10
N THR A 487 -35.42 -28.72 60.56
CA THR A 487 -34.70 -29.89 61.15
C THR A 487 -34.88 -31.08 60.20
N VAL A 488 -33.82 -31.85 59.94
CA VAL A 488 -33.75 -33.25 59.40
C VAL A 488 -32.52 -33.47 58.49
N PHE A 489 -31.87 -32.44 57.95
CA PHE A 489 -30.75 -32.65 57.00
C PHE A 489 -29.35 -32.65 57.65
N PHE A 490 -29.16 -33.33 58.78
CA PHE A 490 -27.89 -33.36 59.52
C PHE A 490 -27.47 -34.76 59.99
N LEU A 491 -27.65 -35.80 59.16
CA LEU A 491 -27.22 -37.16 59.53
C LEU A 491 -26.61 -38.00 58.39
N LEU A 492 -25.96 -37.36 57.41
CA LEU A 492 -25.28 -38.07 56.30
C LEU A 492 -23.93 -37.45 55.90
N LEU A 493 -23.26 -36.76 56.84
CA LEU A 493 -21.97 -36.08 56.62
C LEU A 493 -20.81 -36.65 57.47
N PHE A 494 -20.88 -37.93 57.83
CA PHE A 494 -19.75 -38.66 58.38
C PHE A 494 -19.60 -39.99 57.66
N LEU A 495 -18.78 -40.00 56.60
CA LEU A 495 -17.91 -41.09 56.13
C LEU A 495 -17.32 -40.66 54.77
N PHE A 496 -16.04 -40.95 54.56
CA PHE A 496 -15.13 -40.52 53.46
C PHE A 496 -14.36 -39.20 53.67
N SER A 497 -13.41 -39.24 54.61
CA SER A 497 -12.14 -38.53 54.49
C SER A 497 -11.23 -39.33 53.54
N ALA A 498 -11.34 -39.09 52.23
CA ALA A 498 -10.27 -39.42 51.30
C ALA A 498 -9.38 -38.18 51.15
N ALA A 499 -8.11 -38.30 51.53
CA ALA A 499 -7.12 -37.25 51.38
C ALA A 499 -7.08 -36.78 49.92
N ALA A 500 -7.54 -35.55 49.67
CA ALA A 500 -7.42 -34.92 48.37
C ALA A 500 -5.93 -34.66 48.11
N ALA A 501 -5.38 -35.32 47.09
CA ALA A 501 -4.07 -34.96 46.55
C ALA A 501 -4.08 -33.45 46.18
N PRO A 502 -2.96 -32.74 46.39
CA PRO A 502 -2.89 -31.32 46.08
C PRO A 502 -3.22 -31.09 44.60
N VAL A 503 -4.19 -30.23 44.32
CA VAL A 503 -4.58 -29.88 42.95
C VAL A 503 -3.40 -29.16 42.29
N PRO A 504 -2.85 -29.65 41.17
CA PRO A 504 -1.77 -28.98 40.44
C PRO A 504 -2.22 -27.59 39.98
N GLY A 505 -1.31 -26.62 39.92
CA GLY A 505 -1.57 -25.32 39.31
C GLY A 505 -1.90 -25.43 37.81
N LEU A 506 -2.57 -24.41 37.25
CA LEU A 506 -2.98 -24.40 35.83
C LEU A 506 -1.81 -24.67 34.87
N ASP A 507 -0.63 -24.10 35.14
CA ASP A 507 0.57 -24.32 34.34
C ASP A 507 1.02 -25.78 34.37
N THR A 508 1.12 -26.38 35.56
CA THR A 508 1.52 -27.79 35.71
C THR A 508 0.54 -28.75 35.03
N PHE A 509 -0.76 -28.41 35.02
CA PHE A 509 -1.77 -29.18 34.30
C PHE A 509 -1.57 -29.09 32.79
N LEU A 510 -1.40 -27.87 32.24
CA LEU A 510 -1.26 -27.67 30.80
C LEU A 510 0.05 -28.25 30.25
N THR A 511 1.14 -28.20 31.01
CA THR A 511 2.41 -28.84 30.64
C THR A 511 2.33 -30.36 30.73
N HIS A 512 1.62 -30.91 31.71
CA HIS A 512 1.36 -32.35 31.75
C HIS A 512 0.53 -32.79 30.53
N GLN A 513 -0.47 -31.98 30.16
CA GLN A 513 -1.32 -32.26 29.01
C GLN A 513 -0.55 -32.17 27.68
N SER A 514 0.43 -31.27 27.55
CA SER A 514 1.29 -31.22 26.35
C SER A 514 2.16 -32.46 26.19
N HIS A 515 2.50 -33.15 27.28
CA HIS A 515 3.20 -34.43 27.20
C HIS A 515 2.28 -35.59 26.79
N ILE A 516 0.99 -35.53 27.11
CA ILE A 516 0.01 -36.57 26.76
C ILE A 516 -0.50 -36.40 25.33
N ASP A 517 -0.84 -35.16 24.95
CA ASP A 517 -1.40 -34.79 23.65
C ASP A 517 -0.59 -33.62 23.06
N PRO A 518 0.63 -33.88 22.56
CA PRO A 518 1.51 -32.84 22.02
C PRO A 518 0.92 -32.11 20.81
N GLN A 519 -0.01 -32.75 20.09
CA GLN A 519 -0.68 -32.15 18.94
C GLN A 519 -1.86 -31.26 19.33
N ALA A 520 -2.24 -31.25 20.62
CA ALA A 520 -3.43 -30.61 21.15
C ALA A 520 -4.68 -30.99 20.35
N SER A 521 -4.88 -32.28 20.08
CA SER A 521 -6.04 -32.78 19.32
C SER A 521 -7.34 -32.69 20.12
N ASN A 522 -7.25 -32.81 21.45
CA ASN A 522 -8.40 -32.80 22.35
C ASN A 522 -8.61 -31.43 23.04
N ASP A 523 -9.87 -31.07 23.30
CA ASP A 523 -10.20 -29.87 24.06
C ASP A 523 -9.83 -30.03 25.54
N THR A 524 -8.72 -29.41 25.93
CA THR A 524 -8.23 -29.38 27.32
C THR A 524 -9.23 -28.79 28.33
N PHE A 525 -10.19 -27.96 27.89
CA PHE A 525 -11.19 -27.35 28.77
C PHE A 525 -12.11 -28.40 29.42
N GLU A 526 -12.41 -29.48 28.72
CA GLU A 526 -13.28 -30.55 29.23
C GLU A 526 -12.61 -31.34 30.35
N SER A 527 -11.30 -31.59 30.19
CA SER A 527 -10.46 -32.31 31.17
C SER A 527 -10.06 -31.49 32.41
N LEU A 528 -10.35 -30.18 32.43
CA LEU A 528 -9.95 -29.26 33.50
C LEU A 528 -10.71 -29.54 34.82
N PRO A 529 -10.01 -29.69 35.96
CA PRO A 529 -10.64 -29.84 37.27
C PRO A 529 -11.61 -28.71 37.61
N SER A 530 -12.73 -29.03 38.27
CA SER A 530 -13.79 -28.06 38.60
C SER A 530 -13.30 -26.90 39.49
N THR A 531 -12.27 -27.13 40.31
CA THR A 531 -11.60 -26.12 41.13
C THR A 531 -10.88 -25.08 40.28
N LEU A 532 -10.10 -25.52 39.28
CA LEU A 532 -9.40 -24.65 38.33
C LEU A 532 -10.38 -23.94 37.38
N ARG A 533 -11.45 -24.63 36.96
CA ARG A 533 -12.51 -23.99 36.15
C ARG A 533 -13.19 -22.84 36.90
N LYS A 534 -13.40 -22.98 38.21
CA LYS A 534 -13.90 -21.90 39.07
C LYS A 534 -12.89 -20.76 39.23
N SER A 535 -11.59 -21.06 39.35
CA SER A 535 -10.57 -20.00 39.45
C SER A 535 -10.46 -19.16 38.17
N LEU A 536 -10.70 -19.78 37.00
CA LEU A 536 -10.80 -19.07 35.72
C LEU A 536 -11.93 -18.04 35.67
N SER A 537 -13.01 -18.24 36.43
CA SER A 537 -14.09 -17.24 36.56
C SER A 537 -13.80 -16.13 37.58
N SER A 538 -12.82 -16.29 38.48
CA SER A 538 -12.51 -15.37 39.58
C SER A 538 -11.24 -14.52 39.39
N LEU A 539 -10.45 -14.76 38.33
CA LEU A 539 -9.28 -13.93 38.01
C LEU A 539 -9.68 -12.45 37.84
N PRO A 540 -8.84 -11.48 38.27
CA PRO A 540 -9.29 -10.18 38.74
C PRO A 540 -10.13 -9.39 37.74
N HIS A 541 -11.28 -8.93 38.22
CA HIS A 541 -12.06 -7.84 37.64
C HIS A 541 -11.22 -6.54 37.62
N ALA A 542 -10.59 -6.25 36.48
CA ALA A 542 -10.14 -4.90 36.14
C ALA A 542 -10.94 -4.37 34.94
N ALA A 543 -12.28 -4.31 35.05
CA ALA A 543 -13.14 -3.50 34.17
C ALA A 543 -14.60 -3.56 34.68
N ALA A 544 -14.92 -2.73 35.66
CA ALA A 544 -16.30 -2.44 36.00
C ALA A 544 -16.87 -1.40 35.01
N ALA A 545 -17.98 -1.77 34.35
CA ALA A 545 -18.91 -0.92 33.57
C ALA A 545 -18.37 -0.18 32.32
N ALA A 546 -18.99 -0.46 31.17
CA ALA A 546 -18.80 0.17 29.84
C ALA A 546 -17.34 0.16 29.30
N GLY A 547 -17.03 -0.76 28.38
CA GLY A 547 -15.71 -0.84 27.72
C GLY A 547 -14.94 -2.15 27.88
N ARG A 548 -15.59 -3.23 28.34
CA ARG A 548 -14.97 -4.56 28.55
C ARG A 548 -14.36 -5.15 27.26
N THR A 549 -15.03 -5.02 26.10
CA THR A 549 -14.51 -5.49 24.81
C THR A 549 -13.23 -4.79 24.42
N ASN A 550 -13.19 -3.46 24.55
CA ASN A 550 -11.99 -2.65 24.28
C ASN A 550 -10.81 -3.02 25.19
N SER A 551 -11.04 -3.32 26.48
CA SER A 551 -9.96 -3.76 27.36
C SER A 551 -9.42 -5.14 26.94
N LEU A 552 -10.29 -6.07 26.55
CA LEU A 552 -9.89 -7.39 26.05
C LEU A 552 -9.08 -7.29 24.74
N ILE A 553 -9.52 -6.45 23.79
CA ILE A 553 -8.80 -6.18 22.54
C ILE A 553 -7.43 -5.57 22.85
N SER A 554 -7.37 -4.56 23.74
CA SER A 554 -6.11 -3.91 24.11
C SER A 554 -5.11 -4.90 24.73
N SER A 555 -5.60 -5.90 25.48
CA SER A 555 -4.78 -6.94 26.09
C SER A 555 -4.21 -7.94 25.08
N LEU A 556 -4.91 -8.20 23.97
CA LEU A 556 -4.39 -9.02 22.87
C LEU A 556 -3.37 -8.24 22.02
N LEU A 557 -3.60 -6.94 21.80
CA LEU A 557 -2.70 -6.09 21.01
C LEU A 557 -1.47 -5.60 21.80
N SER A 558 -1.40 -5.85 23.11
CA SER A 558 -0.24 -5.52 23.96
C SER A 558 0.80 -6.65 24.03
N LEU A 559 0.60 -7.76 23.32
CA LEU A 559 1.53 -8.89 23.31
C LEU A 559 2.87 -8.50 22.68
N SER A 560 3.97 -8.76 23.41
CA SER A 560 5.34 -8.50 22.97
C SER A 560 6.22 -9.72 23.21
N LEU A 561 7.06 -10.03 22.23
CA LEU A 561 7.98 -11.17 22.20
C LEU A 561 9.42 -10.66 22.47
N PRO A 562 9.92 -10.77 23.72
CA PRO A 562 11.30 -10.43 24.02
C PRO A 562 12.25 -11.55 23.55
N LEU A 563 13.29 -11.18 22.81
CA LEU A 563 14.32 -12.11 22.31
C LEU A 563 15.66 -11.80 22.96
N SER A 564 16.23 -12.80 23.64
CA SER A 564 17.53 -12.68 24.30
C SER A 564 18.68 -12.87 23.32
N ILE A 565 19.57 -11.86 23.26
CA ILE A 565 20.78 -11.84 22.43
C ILE A 565 21.97 -11.71 23.39
N ASN A 566 22.89 -12.68 23.34
CA ASN A 566 24.13 -12.67 24.10
C ASN A 566 25.26 -12.17 23.21
N LEU A 567 25.71 -10.94 23.45
CA LEU A 567 26.79 -10.29 22.73
C LEU A 567 28.11 -10.54 23.45
N ARG A 568 29.01 -11.28 22.80
CA ARG A 568 30.34 -11.61 23.31
C ARG A 568 31.40 -10.74 22.62
N LEU A 569 32.05 -9.86 23.39
CA LEU A 569 33.12 -8.98 22.90
C LEU A 569 34.48 -9.70 22.99
N VAL A 570 35.08 -9.99 21.84
CA VAL A 570 36.32 -10.81 21.74
C VAL A 570 37.51 -9.93 21.33
N GLY A 571 38.46 -9.77 22.26
CA GLY A 571 39.71 -9.05 22.04
C GLY A 571 39.87 -7.82 22.93
N SER A 572 41.12 -7.32 23.05
CA SER A 572 41.47 -6.19 23.92
C SER A 572 41.16 -4.82 23.33
N ALA A 573 40.67 -4.77 22.08
CA ALA A 573 40.31 -3.53 21.41
C ALA A 573 39.04 -2.86 21.98
N PHE A 574 38.23 -3.63 22.71
CA PHE A 574 37.01 -3.13 23.35
C PHE A 574 37.33 -2.58 24.75
N PRO A 575 37.02 -1.30 25.03
CA PRO A 575 37.18 -0.71 26.36
C PRO A 575 36.32 -1.41 27.43
N ALA A 576 36.72 -1.35 28.70
CA ALA A 576 35.97 -1.97 29.80
C ALA A 576 34.54 -1.42 29.95
N ASP A 577 34.32 -0.13 29.63
CA ASP A 577 32.99 0.50 29.69
C ASP A 577 32.08 0.13 28.50
N SER A 578 32.54 -0.71 27.56
CA SER A 578 31.79 -1.06 26.35
C SER A 578 30.46 -1.75 26.67
N GLU A 579 30.44 -2.61 27.70
CA GLU A 579 29.23 -3.33 28.13
C GLU A 579 28.12 -2.35 28.52
N ALA A 580 28.44 -1.37 29.37
CA ALA A 580 27.48 -0.36 29.85
C ALA A 580 27.03 0.59 28.74
N ILE A 581 27.95 1.04 27.89
CA ILE A 581 27.64 1.99 26.81
C ILE A 581 26.80 1.32 25.71
N LEU A 582 27.13 0.09 25.30
CA LEU A 582 26.32 -0.64 24.31
C LEU A 582 24.93 -0.91 24.86
N SER A 583 24.82 -1.38 26.11
CA SER A 583 23.53 -1.59 26.77
C SER A 583 22.70 -0.29 26.86
N SER A 584 23.36 0.85 27.10
CA SER A 584 22.73 2.18 27.09
C SER A 584 22.22 2.56 25.69
N PHE A 585 23.01 2.35 24.63
CA PHE A 585 22.54 2.63 23.27
C PHE A 585 21.38 1.72 22.89
N PHE A 586 21.43 0.44 23.25
CA PHE A 586 20.35 -0.51 22.96
C PHE A 586 19.05 -0.19 23.70
N SER A 587 19.15 0.17 24.99
CA SER A 587 17.98 0.64 25.74
C SER A 587 17.44 1.97 25.21
N SER A 588 18.27 2.85 24.64
CA SER A 588 17.78 4.05 23.97
C SER A 588 17.10 3.78 22.62
N THR A 589 17.45 2.67 21.96
CA THR A 589 16.83 2.22 20.70
C THR A 589 15.52 1.46 20.89
N HIS A 590 14.90 1.49 22.08
CA HIS A 590 13.62 0.80 22.36
C HIS A 590 12.46 1.31 21.48
N THR A 591 12.38 0.81 20.25
CA THR A 591 11.14 0.76 19.47
C THR A 591 10.63 -0.67 19.57
N SER A 592 9.60 -0.88 20.37
CA SER A 592 8.79 -2.09 20.26
C SER A 592 8.08 -2.01 18.91
N ASP A 593 8.65 -2.70 17.92
CA ASP A 593 8.13 -2.75 16.57
C ASP A 593 7.29 -4.01 16.37
N HIS A 594 6.38 -3.97 15.39
CA HIS A 594 5.58 -5.12 15.03
C HIS A 594 6.37 -5.99 14.05
N PHE A 595 6.14 -7.29 14.06
CA PHE A 595 6.62 -8.11 12.94
C PHE A 595 5.99 -7.64 11.63
N HIS A 596 6.78 -7.59 10.56
CA HIS A 596 6.37 -7.01 9.29
C HIS A 596 6.22 -8.05 8.18
N VAL A 597 5.37 -7.75 7.19
CA VAL A 597 5.18 -8.57 5.98
C VAL A 597 5.58 -7.77 4.74
N ILE A 598 6.45 -8.34 3.91
CA ILE A 598 6.89 -7.79 2.63
C ILE A 598 5.89 -8.18 1.54
N THR A 599 4.76 -7.48 1.47
CA THR A 599 3.75 -7.73 0.43
C THR A 599 4.14 -7.07 -0.90
N PRO A 600 3.97 -7.76 -2.04
CA PRO A 600 4.28 -7.21 -3.37
C PRO A 600 3.23 -6.23 -3.92
N ASP A 601 2.04 -6.14 -3.31
CA ASP A 601 0.92 -5.31 -3.80
C ASP A 601 0.48 -4.24 -2.77
N PRO A 602 0.11 -3.03 -3.21
CA PRO A 602 -0.49 -1.99 -2.36
C PRO A 602 -1.94 -2.40 -2.03
N VAL A 603 -2.13 -3.00 -0.86
CA VAL A 603 -3.46 -3.33 -0.33
C VAL A 603 -4.21 -2.04 0.06
N PRO A 604 -5.55 -1.97 -0.07
CA PRO A 604 -6.34 -0.78 0.27
C PRO A 604 -6.05 -0.26 1.70
N PRO A 605 -6.12 1.07 1.91
CA PRO A 605 -5.66 1.75 3.13
C PRO A 605 -6.43 1.45 4.44
N HIS A 606 -7.33 0.45 4.43
CA HIS A 606 -8.18 0.10 5.58
C HIS A 606 -7.78 -1.21 6.29
N SER A 607 -6.83 -1.98 5.77
CA SER A 607 -6.20 -3.07 6.51
C SER A 607 -4.75 -2.68 6.85
N GLY A 608 -4.31 -2.91 8.08
CA GLY A 608 -2.92 -2.66 8.48
C GLY A 608 -1.96 -3.68 7.84
N SER A 609 -1.81 -3.65 6.52
CA SER A 609 -1.41 -4.78 5.67
C SER A 609 0.04 -5.25 5.82
N HIS A 610 0.92 -4.45 6.42
CA HIS A 610 2.34 -4.77 6.56
C HIS A 610 2.76 -5.12 7.99
N ARG A 611 1.82 -5.20 8.96
CA ARG A 611 2.14 -5.52 10.36
C ARG A 611 1.35 -6.72 10.86
N LEU A 612 1.99 -7.57 11.64
CA LEU A 612 1.34 -8.59 12.45
C LEU A 612 0.96 -8.01 13.82
N ALA A 613 0.01 -8.64 14.51
CA ALA A 613 -0.52 -8.16 15.78
C ALA A 613 0.52 -8.15 16.93
N VAL A 614 1.52 -9.03 16.85
CA VAL A 614 2.51 -9.24 17.91
C VAL A 614 3.71 -8.30 17.72
N ARG A 615 4.18 -7.74 18.83
CA ARG A 615 5.40 -6.92 18.86
C ARG A 615 6.63 -7.74 19.21
N HIS A 616 7.80 -7.23 18.88
CA HIS A 616 9.07 -7.80 19.32
C HIS A 616 9.93 -6.76 20.02
N SER A 617 10.86 -7.23 20.85
CA SER A 617 11.87 -6.38 21.49
C SER A 617 13.16 -7.17 21.73
N PRO A 618 14.33 -6.62 21.44
CA PRO A 618 15.59 -7.28 21.80
C PRO A 618 15.89 -7.08 23.29
N HIS A 619 16.37 -8.13 23.93
CA HIS A 619 16.97 -8.10 25.25
C HIS A 619 18.44 -8.48 25.10
N LEU A 620 19.34 -7.52 25.26
CA LEU A 620 20.77 -7.71 25.02
C LEU A 620 21.51 -7.95 26.34
N ASP A 621 22.26 -9.04 26.42
CA ASP A 621 23.25 -9.29 27.45
C ASP A 621 24.64 -9.12 26.83
N VAL A 622 25.45 -8.20 27.35
CA VAL A 622 26.77 -7.88 26.79
C VAL A 622 27.85 -8.27 27.78
N SER A 623 28.84 -9.05 27.32
CA SER A 623 29.97 -9.44 28.14
C SER A 623 31.28 -9.55 27.36
N HIS A 624 32.41 -9.30 28.01
CA HIS A 624 33.72 -9.65 27.48
C HIS A 624 34.00 -11.16 27.52
N SER A 625 34.56 -11.70 26.42
CA SER A 625 35.03 -13.09 26.37
C SER A 625 36.39 -13.28 27.05
N PRO A 626 36.74 -14.51 27.49
CA PRO A 626 38.04 -14.80 28.07
C PRO A 626 39.20 -14.45 27.14
N PRO A 627 40.33 -13.93 27.66
CA PRO A 627 41.49 -13.55 26.83
C PRO A 627 42.11 -14.75 26.09
N SER A 628 41.91 -15.97 26.59
CA SER A 628 42.36 -17.22 25.94
C SER A 628 41.63 -17.53 24.63
N LEU A 629 40.41 -17.02 24.44
CA LEU A 629 39.71 -17.12 23.16
C LEU A 629 40.35 -16.19 22.12
N ALA A 630 40.62 -14.94 22.51
CA ALA A 630 41.26 -13.97 21.63
C ALA A 630 42.67 -14.40 21.20
N SER A 631 43.47 -15.01 22.09
CA SER A 631 44.80 -15.53 21.74
C SER A 631 44.71 -16.68 20.73
N ARG A 632 43.83 -17.67 20.96
CA ARG A 632 43.62 -18.79 20.03
C ARG A 632 43.20 -18.33 18.64
N LEU A 633 42.25 -17.39 18.56
CA LEU A 633 41.80 -16.81 17.29
C LEU A 633 42.91 -16.02 16.60
N SER A 634 43.69 -15.24 17.36
CA SER A 634 44.83 -14.49 16.82
C SER A 634 45.89 -15.41 16.22
N ASP A 635 46.21 -16.52 16.89
CA ASP A 635 47.18 -17.49 16.42
C ASP A 635 46.70 -18.22 15.16
N ALA A 636 45.41 -18.60 15.13
CA ALA A 636 44.79 -19.23 13.96
C ALA A 636 44.82 -18.31 12.73
N ILE A 637 44.42 -17.05 12.87
CA ILE A 637 44.42 -16.08 11.78
C ILE A 637 45.85 -15.76 11.31
N LYS A 638 46.81 -15.58 12.23
CA LYS A 638 48.23 -15.38 11.86
C LYS A 638 48.80 -16.57 11.11
N SER A 639 48.48 -17.79 11.54
CA SER A 639 48.88 -19.02 10.86
C SER A 639 48.30 -19.07 9.44
N ALA A 640 47.00 -18.77 9.28
CA ALA A 640 46.34 -18.73 7.99
C ALA A 640 46.90 -17.64 7.05
N ILE A 641 47.21 -16.45 7.58
CA ILE A 641 47.86 -15.36 6.81
C ILE A 641 49.25 -15.78 6.33
N ALA A 642 50.00 -16.52 7.15
CA ALA A 642 51.34 -16.98 6.80
C ALA A 642 51.31 -18.11 5.76
N SER A 643 50.31 -18.98 5.78
CA SER A 643 50.16 -20.09 4.83
C SER A 643 49.52 -19.68 3.50
N THR A 644 48.71 -18.62 3.48
CA THR A 644 48.00 -18.18 2.28
C THR A 644 48.91 -17.38 1.34
N PRO A 645 49.10 -17.80 0.08
CA PRO A 645 49.93 -17.06 -0.87
C PRO A 645 49.30 -15.70 -1.21
N SER A 646 50.14 -14.68 -1.40
CA SER A 646 49.66 -13.35 -1.78
C SER A 646 49.08 -13.34 -3.21
N PRO A 647 47.83 -12.90 -3.42
CA PRO A 647 47.21 -12.91 -4.74
C PRO A 647 47.84 -11.86 -5.66
N LEU A 648 48.01 -12.21 -6.93
CA LEU A 648 48.63 -11.34 -7.96
C LEU A 648 47.84 -10.06 -8.27
N ARG A 649 46.53 -10.02 -7.98
CA ARG A 649 45.61 -8.96 -8.41
C ARG A 649 44.64 -8.47 -7.32
N SER A 650 44.83 -8.86 -6.06
CA SER A 650 43.99 -8.44 -4.94
C SER A 650 44.87 -7.99 -3.78
N THR A 651 44.47 -6.95 -3.08
CA THR A 651 45.12 -6.52 -1.83
C THR A 651 44.60 -7.32 -0.61
N LEU A 652 43.49 -8.03 -0.76
CA LEU A 652 42.87 -8.87 0.28
C LEU A 652 43.29 -10.33 0.11
N LEU A 653 43.83 -10.93 1.18
CA LEU A 653 44.02 -12.37 1.30
C LEU A 653 42.68 -13.08 1.56
N SER A 654 42.49 -14.24 0.94
CA SER A 654 41.31 -15.09 1.13
C SER A 654 41.61 -16.17 2.15
N ILE A 655 41.04 -16.06 3.35
CA ILE A 655 41.24 -17.01 4.45
C ILE A 655 40.02 -17.91 4.59
N PRO A 656 40.17 -19.24 4.75
CA PRO A 656 39.04 -20.12 5.03
C PRO A 656 38.30 -19.77 6.34
N TYR A 657 36.98 -19.60 6.28
CA TYR A 657 36.15 -19.23 7.44
C TYR A 657 36.17 -20.28 8.57
N ASP A 658 36.36 -21.55 8.22
CA ASP A 658 36.36 -22.70 9.13
C ASP A 658 37.47 -22.60 10.18
N SER A 659 38.57 -21.91 9.87
CA SER A 659 39.67 -21.65 10.80
C SER A 659 39.23 -20.87 12.05
N VAL A 660 38.23 -19.99 11.92
CA VAL A 660 37.63 -19.24 13.03
C VAL A 660 36.39 -19.93 13.58
N ASP A 661 35.54 -20.44 12.68
CA ASP A 661 34.26 -21.05 13.05
C ASP A 661 34.43 -22.24 13.99
N GLN A 662 35.43 -23.10 13.75
CA GLN A 662 35.70 -24.25 14.64
C GLN A 662 36.02 -23.83 16.08
N ILE A 663 36.74 -22.72 16.26
CA ILE A 663 37.14 -22.21 17.57
C ILE A 663 35.93 -21.58 18.29
N ILE A 664 35.14 -20.77 17.58
CA ILE A 664 33.93 -20.15 18.11
C ILE A 664 32.89 -21.20 18.47
N ARG A 665 32.70 -22.21 17.62
CA ARG A 665 31.79 -23.33 17.89
C ARG A 665 32.14 -24.06 19.19
N GLN A 666 33.41 -24.39 19.37
CA GLN A 666 33.87 -25.02 20.62
C GLN A 666 33.63 -24.15 21.86
N GLU A 667 33.64 -22.82 21.70
CA GLU A 667 33.33 -21.91 22.81
C GLU A 667 31.84 -21.87 23.10
N PHE A 668 31.02 -21.75 22.05
CA PHE A 668 29.56 -21.85 22.15
C PHE A 668 29.11 -23.15 22.84
N ASP A 669 29.71 -24.28 22.45
CA ASP A 669 29.41 -25.62 23.01
C ASP A 669 29.75 -25.74 24.51
N LYS A 670 30.67 -24.93 25.04
CA LYS A 670 30.98 -24.89 26.48
C LYS A 670 29.96 -24.09 27.27
N GLU A 671 29.50 -22.98 26.70
CA GLU A 671 28.51 -22.12 27.34
C GLU A 671 27.13 -22.79 27.39
N LYS A 672 26.86 -23.71 26.45
CA LYS A 672 25.68 -24.59 26.36
C LYS A 672 24.40 -23.97 26.93
N PRO A 673 23.93 -22.88 26.33
CA PRO A 673 22.74 -22.20 26.80
C PRO A 673 21.48 -23.02 26.50
N ALA A 674 20.55 -23.04 27.44
CA ALA A 674 19.22 -23.59 27.19
C ALA A 674 18.39 -22.66 26.26
N HIS A 675 18.66 -21.35 26.25
CA HIS A 675 17.87 -20.35 25.50
C HIS A 675 18.71 -19.13 25.07
N GLY A 676 18.44 -18.57 23.89
CA GLY A 676 19.04 -17.32 23.39
C GLY A 676 19.99 -17.48 22.18
N ILE A 677 20.37 -16.36 21.58
CA ILE A 677 21.20 -16.31 20.36
C ILE A 677 22.53 -15.61 20.67
N TYR A 678 23.63 -16.15 20.17
CA TYR A 678 24.98 -15.66 20.48
C TYR A 678 25.59 -14.90 19.31
N VAL A 679 26.11 -13.72 19.59
CA VAL A 679 26.79 -12.86 18.61
C VAL A 679 28.19 -12.57 19.11
N TYR A 680 29.21 -13.07 18.41
CA TYR A 680 30.61 -12.81 18.73
C TYR A 680 31.13 -11.65 17.89
N LEU A 681 31.50 -10.54 18.52
CA LEU A 681 32.21 -9.44 17.86
C LEU A 681 33.71 -9.61 18.07
N ILE A 682 34.43 -9.87 16.99
CA ILE A 682 35.86 -10.17 17.01
C ILE A 682 36.65 -8.93 16.60
N SER A 683 37.57 -8.49 17.47
CA SER A 683 38.50 -7.42 17.18
C SER A 683 39.87 -7.71 17.80
N LEU A 684 40.76 -8.28 16.99
CA LEU A 684 42.08 -8.78 17.42
C LEU A 684 43.23 -7.80 17.13
N GLY A 685 42.90 -6.59 16.64
CA GLY A 685 43.88 -5.56 16.29
C GLY A 685 44.47 -5.72 14.89
N ALA A 686 45.36 -4.80 14.53
CA ALA A 686 45.93 -4.72 13.19
C ALA A 686 46.77 -5.97 12.85
N GLN A 687 46.54 -6.52 11.65
CA GLN A 687 47.29 -7.64 11.10
C GLN A 687 48.32 -7.17 10.07
N SER A 688 49.30 -8.03 9.76
CA SER A 688 50.39 -7.73 8.81
C SER A 688 49.92 -7.56 7.36
N LYS A 689 48.83 -8.23 6.99
CA LYS A 689 48.18 -8.16 5.67
C LYS A 689 46.67 -8.08 5.85
N SER A 690 46.00 -7.34 4.98
CA SER A 690 44.54 -7.29 4.91
C SER A 690 43.97 -8.61 4.40
N TYR A 691 42.90 -9.08 5.03
CA TYR A 691 42.30 -10.39 4.76
C TYR A 691 40.77 -10.32 4.83
N ALA A 692 40.12 -11.29 4.20
CA ALA A 692 38.68 -11.55 4.29
C ALA A 692 38.43 -13.06 4.19
N TYR A 693 37.27 -13.51 4.66
CA TYR A 693 36.94 -14.93 4.72
C TYR A 693 36.32 -15.42 3.41
N SER A 694 36.83 -16.54 2.88
CA SER A 694 36.16 -17.34 1.85
C SER A 694 35.29 -18.41 2.49
N TYR A 695 34.08 -18.53 1.98
CA TYR A 695 33.08 -19.48 2.47
C TYR A 695 33.10 -20.84 1.75
N PHE A 696 33.79 -20.94 0.60
CA PHE A 696 33.74 -22.11 -0.27
C PHE A 696 35.12 -22.48 -0.82
N PRO A 697 35.43 -23.79 -0.94
CA PRO A 697 36.72 -24.26 -1.43
C PRO A 697 36.92 -23.95 -2.92
N GLY A 698 38.15 -23.59 -3.30
CA GLY A 698 38.55 -23.31 -4.69
C GLY A 698 38.83 -21.83 -4.96
N ASP A 699 39.90 -21.56 -5.71
CA ASP A 699 40.41 -20.22 -5.96
C ASP A 699 39.55 -19.42 -6.94
N SER A 700 39.48 -18.10 -6.72
CA SER A 700 38.96 -17.18 -7.74
C SER A 700 39.88 -17.22 -8.97
N SER A 701 39.31 -17.30 -10.17
CA SER A 701 40.04 -17.29 -11.43
C SER A 701 39.95 -15.91 -12.12
N PRO A 702 40.76 -15.63 -13.16
CA PRO A 702 40.65 -14.39 -13.93
C PRO A 702 39.27 -14.17 -14.57
N GLY A 703 38.47 -15.23 -14.75
CA GLY A 703 37.11 -15.18 -15.30
C GLY A 703 36.01 -15.41 -14.28
N PHE A 704 36.32 -15.63 -13.00
CA PHE A 704 35.35 -15.99 -11.97
C PHE A 704 35.79 -15.47 -10.59
N THR A 705 34.98 -14.62 -9.95
CA THR A 705 35.30 -14.05 -8.63
C THR A 705 34.33 -14.58 -7.57
N LYS A 706 34.87 -15.21 -6.53
CA LYS A 706 34.11 -15.54 -5.32
C LYS A 706 34.08 -14.36 -4.36
N CYS A 707 32.92 -14.14 -3.74
CA CYS A 707 32.78 -13.08 -2.77
C CYS A 707 33.29 -13.52 -1.40
N SER A 708 34.35 -12.87 -0.93
CA SER A 708 34.84 -12.98 0.45
C SER A 708 34.09 -12.02 1.35
N GLY A 709 33.97 -12.34 2.64
CA GLY A 709 33.34 -11.46 3.64
C GLY A 709 33.94 -11.50 5.03
N THR A 710 33.25 -10.87 5.98
CA THR A 710 33.76 -10.66 7.36
C THR A 710 32.85 -11.27 8.42
N ILE A 711 31.76 -11.91 7.99
CA ILE A 711 30.71 -12.45 8.88
C ILE A 711 30.48 -13.93 8.58
N TRP A 712 29.97 -14.65 9.56
CA TRP A 712 29.48 -16.02 9.36
C TRP A 712 28.34 -16.33 10.32
N THR A 713 27.34 -17.04 9.80
CA THR A 713 26.21 -17.58 10.57
C THR A 713 26.42 -19.07 10.73
N GLY A 714 26.49 -19.54 11.97
CA GLY A 714 26.69 -20.95 12.26
C GLY A 714 25.48 -21.83 11.93
N LYS A 715 25.65 -23.15 12.10
CA LYS A 715 24.55 -24.12 11.99
C LYS A 715 23.63 -24.10 13.22
N GLU A 716 24.19 -23.76 14.37
CA GLU A 716 23.49 -23.60 15.66
C GLU A 716 23.31 -22.10 15.94
N ARG A 717 22.64 -21.71 17.03
CA ARG A 717 22.21 -20.32 17.33
C ARG A 717 23.36 -19.37 17.74
N TYR A 718 24.43 -19.35 16.95
CA TYR A 718 25.52 -18.39 17.07
C TYR A 718 25.93 -17.82 15.70
N LEU A 719 26.46 -16.61 15.71
CA LEU A 719 27.11 -15.97 14.57
C LEU A 719 28.33 -15.17 15.05
N TRP A 720 29.27 -14.91 14.14
CA TRP A 720 30.41 -14.08 14.44
C TRP A 720 30.66 -13.03 13.36
N ILE A 721 31.19 -11.88 13.78
CA ILE A 721 31.53 -10.73 12.94
C ILE A 721 32.96 -10.33 13.29
N ASP A 722 33.85 -10.39 12.30
CA ASP A 722 35.24 -9.96 12.44
C ASP A 722 35.42 -8.52 11.95
N LEU A 723 35.63 -7.60 12.89
CA LEU A 723 35.83 -6.18 12.63
C LEU A 723 37.25 -5.87 12.12
N SER A 724 38.18 -6.83 12.24
CA SER A 724 39.56 -6.69 11.77
C SER A 724 39.74 -7.17 10.33
N ALA A 725 38.76 -7.91 9.79
CA ALA A 725 38.73 -8.35 8.40
C ALA A 725 38.17 -7.25 7.47
N GLY A 726 38.61 -7.22 6.20
CA GLY A 726 38.20 -6.25 5.19
C GLY A 726 39.19 -5.10 4.93
N PRO A 727 38.76 -4.02 4.24
CA PRO A 727 37.37 -3.69 3.90
C PRO A 727 36.87 -4.53 2.72
N VAL A 728 35.58 -4.89 2.76
CA VAL A 728 34.86 -5.59 1.68
C VAL A 728 33.76 -4.69 1.11
N ASP A 729 33.37 -4.93 -0.13
CA ASP A 729 32.30 -4.19 -0.82
C ASP A 729 31.36 -5.17 -1.53
N TYR A 730 30.06 -4.87 -1.49
CA TYR A 730 28.99 -5.63 -2.13
C TYR A 730 27.93 -4.69 -2.68
N GLY A 731 27.34 -5.05 -3.80
CA GLY A 731 26.16 -4.37 -4.31
C GLY A 731 26.13 -4.29 -5.84
N PRO A 732 25.21 -3.52 -6.41
CA PRO A 732 25.15 -3.29 -7.85
C PRO A 732 26.37 -2.51 -8.35
N ALA A 733 26.89 -2.91 -9.53
CA ALA A 733 28.15 -2.43 -10.09
C ALA A 733 28.08 -0.99 -10.65
N LEU A 734 26.90 -0.52 -11.08
CA LEU A 734 26.73 0.72 -11.85
C LEU A 734 25.85 1.76 -11.15
N SER A 735 25.69 1.66 -9.82
CA SER A 735 24.73 2.35 -8.92
C SER A 735 23.41 1.60 -8.69
N GLY A 736 22.90 1.69 -7.46
CA GLY A 736 21.63 1.09 -7.02
C GLY A 736 21.50 1.08 -5.49
N ASP A 737 20.32 0.70 -4.99
CA ASP A 737 20.07 0.63 -3.55
C ASP A 737 20.86 -0.54 -2.92
N GLY A 738 21.25 -0.37 -1.65
CA GLY A 738 21.98 -1.39 -0.89
C GLY A 738 23.47 -1.54 -1.24
N VAL A 739 24.05 -0.64 -2.05
CA VAL A 739 25.50 -0.61 -2.29
C VAL A 739 26.25 -0.37 -0.99
N LEU A 740 27.27 -1.19 -0.77
CA LEU A 740 28.19 -1.10 0.34
C LEU A 740 29.51 -0.44 -0.12
N PRO A 741 29.69 0.88 0.03
CA PRO A 741 30.90 1.55 -0.41
C PRO A 741 32.11 1.18 0.45
N ARG A 742 33.29 1.10 -0.18
CA ARG A 742 34.56 0.82 0.52
C ARG A 742 34.92 1.95 1.49
N GLY A 743 35.15 1.61 2.75
CA GLY A 743 35.87 2.48 3.70
C GLY A 743 35.08 3.68 4.25
N GLU A 744 33.77 3.74 4.03
CA GLU A 744 32.90 4.70 4.73
C GLU A 744 32.36 4.08 6.03
N PHE A 745 32.21 4.90 7.07
CA PHE A 745 31.93 4.43 8.43
C PHE A 745 30.53 3.80 8.52
N HIS A 746 30.53 2.48 8.82
CA HIS A 746 29.49 1.45 8.73
C HIS A 746 28.81 1.32 7.35
N PRO A 747 28.73 0.14 6.70
CA PRO A 747 28.87 -1.27 7.18
C PRO A 747 30.09 -1.94 6.54
N LEU A 748 31.20 -2.16 7.19
CA LEU A 748 31.41 -3.04 8.34
C LEU A 748 32.64 -2.42 9.01
N ALA A 749 32.42 -1.85 10.20
CA ALA A 749 33.31 -0.94 10.92
C ALA A 749 34.78 -1.37 10.94
N THR A 750 35.48 -1.12 9.85
CA THR A 750 36.89 -1.43 9.77
C THR A 750 37.60 -0.29 10.46
N MET A 751 38.42 -0.61 11.46
CA MET A 751 39.26 0.36 12.19
C MET A 751 40.40 0.91 11.31
N HIS A 752 40.15 1.10 10.01
CA HIS A 752 41.08 1.68 9.04
C HIS A 752 41.07 3.22 9.07
N GLY A 753 40.13 3.82 9.81
CA GLY A 753 40.16 5.22 10.23
C GLY A 753 40.11 5.33 11.76
N ARG A 754 40.75 6.35 12.35
CA ARG A 754 40.60 6.64 13.79
C ARG A 754 39.16 7.10 14.04
N PRO A 755 38.30 6.32 14.73
CA PRO A 755 36.97 6.81 15.08
C PRO A 755 37.13 8.14 15.83
N LYS A 756 36.33 9.14 15.45
CA LYS A 756 36.41 10.49 16.05
C LYS A 756 36.24 10.45 17.58
N SER A 757 35.55 9.44 18.10
CA SER A 757 35.43 9.14 19.53
C SER A 757 35.05 7.67 19.78
N GLN A 758 35.31 7.18 20.99
CA GLN A 758 34.87 5.84 21.44
C GLN A 758 33.34 5.66 21.40
N LYS A 759 32.59 6.71 21.74
CA LYS A 759 31.11 6.67 21.68
C LYS A 759 30.60 6.50 20.25
N ALA A 760 31.26 7.11 19.27
CA ALA A 760 30.89 6.95 17.86
C ALA A 760 31.10 5.50 17.39
N LEU A 761 32.24 4.89 17.72
CA LEU A 761 32.48 3.47 17.40
C LEU A 761 31.39 2.57 18.02
N LEU A 762 31.07 2.78 19.30
CA LEU A 762 30.08 1.96 20.00
C LEU A 762 28.65 2.20 19.49
N SER A 763 28.31 3.42 19.03
CA SER A 763 27.00 3.67 18.40
C SER A 763 26.88 2.97 17.05
N ASP A 764 27.96 2.91 16.27
CA ASP A 764 27.96 2.23 14.98
C ASP A 764 27.88 0.70 15.16
N LEU A 765 28.57 0.16 16.17
CA LEU A 765 28.42 -1.25 16.56
C LEU A 765 27.01 -1.57 17.04
N ALA A 766 26.37 -0.67 17.78
CA ALA A 766 24.97 -0.84 18.15
C ALA A 766 24.06 -0.86 16.91
N SER A 767 24.31 0.01 15.93
CA SER A 767 23.58 -0.02 14.65
C SER A 767 23.80 -1.32 13.86
N LEU A 768 25.02 -1.87 13.86
CA LEU A 768 25.35 -3.15 13.22
C LEU A 768 24.52 -4.29 13.81
N ILE A 769 24.54 -4.42 15.13
CA ILE A 769 23.83 -5.46 15.86
C ILE A 769 22.31 -5.27 15.69
N TRP A 770 21.82 -4.03 15.66
CA TRP A 770 20.41 -3.77 15.36
C TRP A 770 20.01 -4.22 13.95
N SER A 771 20.83 -3.95 12.94
CA SER A 771 20.62 -4.48 11.57
C SER A 771 20.61 -6.01 11.56
N ALA A 772 21.57 -6.64 12.24
CA ALA A 772 21.63 -8.10 12.39
C ALA A 772 20.35 -8.65 13.06
N TYR A 773 19.86 -7.98 14.11
CA TYR A 773 18.63 -8.33 14.79
C TYR A 773 17.42 -8.26 13.85
N GLN A 774 17.25 -7.18 13.09
CA GLN A 774 16.12 -7.01 12.18
C GLN A 774 16.13 -7.98 10.99
N VAL A 775 17.31 -8.34 10.50
CA VAL A 775 17.44 -9.10 9.25
C VAL A 775 17.61 -10.59 9.51
N LEU A 776 18.41 -10.97 10.50
CA LEU A 776 18.71 -12.37 10.79
C LEU A 776 17.81 -12.93 11.88
N LEU A 777 17.57 -12.17 12.95
CA LEU A 777 16.90 -12.73 14.14
C LEU A 777 15.40 -12.49 14.12
N VAL A 778 14.93 -11.37 13.58
CA VAL A 778 13.52 -11.00 13.39
C VAL A 778 13.25 -10.56 11.95
N PRO A 779 13.63 -11.36 10.92
CA PRO A 779 13.30 -11.04 9.54
C PRO A 779 11.81 -10.79 9.35
N SER A 780 11.50 -9.83 8.46
CA SER A 780 10.15 -9.64 7.95
C SER A 780 9.67 -10.92 7.24
N LEU A 781 8.38 -11.22 7.29
CA LEU A 781 7.79 -12.35 6.57
C LEU A 781 7.66 -11.99 5.10
N ARG A 782 8.05 -12.90 4.20
CA ARG A 782 7.87 -12.70 2.75
C ARG A 782 6.43 -13.00 2.32
N ILE A 783 5.92 -14.16 2.72
CA ILE A 783 4.57 -14.65 2.45
C ILE A 783 4.03 -15.21 3.77
N PRO A 784 2.82 -14.83 4.23
CA PRO A 784 2.19 -15.48 5.38
C PRO A 784 1.86 -16.94 5.05
N VAL A 785 2.24 -17.87 5.95
CA VAL A 785 2.09 -19.31 5.76
C VAL A 785 1.40 -19.92 6.98
N HIS A 786 0.40 -20.77 6.75
CA HIS A 786 -0.31 -21.50 7.80
C HIS A 786 0.37 -22.84 8.14
N PHE A 787 0.02 -23.39 9.30
CA PHE A 787 0.48 -24.72 9.67
C PHE A 787 -0.31 -25.79 8.91
N ASP A 788 0.39 -26.69 8.23
CA ASP A 788 -0.16 -27.92 7.65
C ASP A 788 0.73 -29.11 8.03
N SER A 789 0.15 -30.29 8.27
CA SER A 789 0.87 -31.49 8.69
C SER A 789 1.54 -32.25 7.53
N ALA A 790 1.03 -32.11 6.30
CA ALA A 790 1.58 -32.75 5.10
C ALA A 790 2.00 -31.69 4.07
N LEU A 791 3.31 -31.59 3.85
CA LEU A 791 3.94 -30.65 2.92
C LEU A 791 4.55 -31.43 1.74
N ILE A 792 4.20 -31.03 0.53
CA ILE A 792 4.64 -31.71 -0.70
C ILE A 792 5.22 -30.70 -1.67
N VAL A 793 6.51 -30.86 -2.00
CA VAL A 793 7.16 -30.08 -3.05
C VAL A 793 7.17 -30.91 -4.33
N GLN A 794 6.47 -30.41 -5.36
CA GLN A 794 6.37 -31.08 -6.66
C GLN A 794 7.29 -30.39 -7.67
N PHE A 795 8.44 -30.98 -7.96
CA PHE A 795 9.31 -30.53 -9.04
C PHE A 795 8.73 -30.92 -10.38
N ILE A 796 8.47 -29.92 -11.23
CA ILE A 796 7.97 -30.10 -12.58
C ILE A 796 9.08 -29.64 -13.54
N HIS A 797 9.82 -30.60 -14.07
CA HIS A 797 10.95 -30.34 -14.96
C HIS A 797 10.48 -30.31 -16.42
N VAL A 798 10.39 -29.12 -16.99
CA VAL A 798 10.04 -28.88 -18.38
C VAL A 798 11.33 -28.80 -19.20
N TYR A 799 11.65 -29.83 -19.98
CA TYR A 799 12.92 -29.92 -20.70
C TYR A 799 12.75 -29.95 -22.23
N ALA A 800 13.66 -29.28 -22.94
CA ALA A 800 13.63 -29.17 -24.40
C ALA A 800 14.53 -30.18 -25.16
N SER A 801 15.51 -30.80 -24.50
CA SER A 801 16.61 -31.53 -25.19
C SER A 801 16.18 -32.79 -25.96
N LYS A 802 16.66 -32.91 -27.21
CA LYS A 802 16.60 -34.13 -28.05
C LYS A 802 17.72 -35.15 -27.78
N ASN A 803 18.83 -34.74 -27.16
CA ASN A 803 20.07 -35.53 -27.03
C ASN A 803 20.32 -36.07 -25.60
N GLY A 804 19.29 -36.13 -24.77
CA GLY A 804 19.39 -36.57 -23.37
C GLY A 804 19.36 -35.41 -22.37
N LYS A 805 19.05 -35.75 -21.12
CA LYS A 805 18.84 -34.81 -20.01
C LYS A 805 20.20 -34.33 -19.49
N ASP A 806 20.54 -33.07 -19.73
CA ASP A 806 21.67 -32.46 -19.04
C ASP A 806 21.22 -32.06 -17.63
N THR A 807 21.50 -32.89 -16.64
CA THR A 807 21.17 -32.66 -15.23
C THR A 807 22.24 -31.89 -14.47
N THR A 808 23.28 -31.37 -15.15
CA THR A 808 24.29 -30.54 -14.50
C THR A 808 23.63 -29.32 -13.86
N GLY A 809 23.98 -29.04 -12.61
CA GLY A 809 23.41 -27.93 -11.83
C GLY A 809 21.97 -28.13 -11.32
N LEU A 810 21.43 -29.36 -11.42
CA LEU A 810 20.06 -29.70 -11.04
C LEU A 810 19.96 -31.09 -10.37
N ASP A 811 20.49 -31.24 -9.15
CA ASP A 811 20.32 -32.45 -8.33
C ASP A 811 19.14 -32.31 -7.34
N TRP A 812 18.02 -32.97 -7.67
CA TRP A 812 16.83 -33.03 -6.80
C TRP A 812 17.14 -33.60 -5.41
N LYS A 813 18.03 -34.59 -5.32
CA LYS A 813 18.40 -35.22 -4.04
C LYS A 813 19.31 -34.32 -3.22
N ALA A 814 20.14 -33.49 -3.84
CA ALA A 814 20.93 -32.48 -3.11
C ALA A 814 20.04 -31.40 -2.48
N MET A 815 19.02 -30.94 -3.21
CA MET A 815 18.04 -30.00 -2.66
C MET A 815 17.22 -30.63 -1.54
N GLU A 816 16.74 -31.86 -1.75
CA GLU A 816 16.06 -32.63 -0.71
C GLU A 816 16.92 -32.78 0.55
N ARG A 817 18.21 -33.13 0.41
CA ARG A 817 19.17 -33.15 1.52
C ARG A 817 19.31 -31.79 2.19
N SER A 818 19.29 -30.69 1.46
CA SER A 818 19.38 -29.34 2.04
C SER A 818 18.20 -29.02 2.97
N PHE A 819 17.03 -29.61 2.74
CA PHE A 819 15.85 -29.51 3.61
C PHE A 819 15.79 -30.60 4.69
N ARG A 820 16.43 -31.77 4.46
CA ARG A 820 16.45 -32.91 5.39
C ARG A 820 17.67 -32.96 6.33
N ASP A 821 18.79 -32.30 6.00
CA ASP A 821 20.03 -32.31 6.80
C ASP A 821 19.84 -31.51 8.12
N GLY A 822 20.13 -32.08 9.30
CA GLY A 822 20.65 -33.41 9.57
C GLY A 822 20.46 -33.86 11.02
N ALA A 823 20.25 -35.18 11.17
CA ALA A 823 20.61 -36.11 12.24
C ALA A 823 20.55 -35.74 13.75
N SER A 824 20.06 -34.58 14.16
CA SER A 824 19.77 -34.26 15.57
C SER A 824 18.63 -33.26 15.64
N GLU A 825 17.43 -33.70 16.05
CA GLU A 825 16.29 -33.01 16.69
C GLU A 825 15.91 -31.53 16.35
N ASP A 826 16.55 -30.85 15.40
CA ASP A 826 16.39 -29.43 15.06
C ASP A 826 16.33 -29.21 13.53
N GLY A 827 15.30 -29.80 12.92
CA GLY A 827 14.99 -29.68 11.50
C GLY A 827 14.25 -28.39 11.11
N LEU A 828 13.88 -28.25 9.84
CA LEU A 828 13.02 -27.15 9.36
C LEU A 828 11.54 -27.34 9.78
N LEU A 829 11.17 -28.60 9.98
CA LEU A 829 9.81 -29.03 10.30
C LEU A 829 9.45 -28.70 11.75
N LEU A 830 8.15 -28.54 11.98
CA LEU A 830 7.54 -28.16 13.24
C LEU A 830 6.48 -29.19 13.62
N GLY A 831 6.54 -29.75 14.83
CA GLY A 831 5.59 -30.76 15.30
C GLY A 831 5.57 -32.03 14.46
N ASP A 832 4.38 -32.47 14.07
CA ASP A 832 4.13 -33.66 13.25
C ASP A 832 4.26 -33.42 11.74
N GLN A 833 4.86 -32.31 11.32
CA GLN A 833 5.04 -32.02 9.91
C GLN A 833 5.83 -33.10 9.17
N SER A 834 5.30 -33.50 8.03
CA SER A 834 5.96 -34.38 7.07
C SER A 834 6.27 -33.60 5.79
N LEU A 835 7.48 -33.80 5.26
CA LEU A 835 7.93 -33.19 4.02
C LEU A 835 8.31 -34.26 3.00
N SER A 836 7.60 -34.24 1.87
CA SER A 836 7.87 -35.13 0.73
C SER A 836 8.19 -34.34 -0.53
N PHE A 837 9.02 -34.95 -1.37
CA PHE A 837 9.41 -34.39 -2.66
C PHE A 837 8.98 -35.35 -3.76
N LYS A 838 8.31 -34.82 -4.78
CA LYS A 838 7.89 -35.56 -5.96
C LYS A 838 8.44 -34.86 -7.18
N SER A 839 8.85 -35.64 -8.18
CA SER A 839 9.42 -35.10 -9.42
C SER A 839 8.65 -35.62 -10.63
N TYR A 840 8.24 -34.70 -11.49
CA TYR A 840 7.54 -34.95 -12.73
C TYR A 840 8.31 -34.32 -13.87
N GLU A 841 8.17 -34.89 -15.05
CA GLU A 841 8.90 -34.48 -16.22
C GLU A 841 7.94 -34.22 -17.38
N VAL A 842 8.13 -33.09 -18.05
CA VAL A 842 7.32 -32.67 -19.18
C VAL A 842 8.25 -32.31 -20.32
N LYS A 843 8.03 -32.87 -21.50
CA LYS A 843 8.76 -32.46 -22.69
C LYS A 843 8.19 -31.15 -23.21
N TYR A 844 9.07 -30.16 -23.40
CA TYR A 844 8.67 -28.84 -23.87
C TYR A 844 7.98 -28.89 -25.25
N GLU A 845 8.43 -29.77 -26.16
CA GLU A 845 7.84 -29.94 -27.51
C GLU A 845 6.41 -30.51 -27.48
N GLU A 846 6.06 -31.31 -26.46
CA GLU A 846 4.76 -31.95 -26.31
C GLU A 846 3.78 -31.10 -25.47
N CYS A 847 4.25 -30.00 -24.88
CA CYS A 847 3.48 -29.13 -23.99
C CYS A 847 3.12 -27.79 -24.67
N SER A 848 1.96 -27.75 -25.33
CA SER A 848 1.43 -26.53 -25.98
C SER A 848 1.34 -25.35 -25.00
N ILE A 849 0.89 -25.60 -23.78
CA ILE A 849 0.79 -24.61 -22.69
C ILE A 849 2.16 -24.03 -22.35
N CYS A 850 3.19 -24.87 -22.23
CA CYS A 850 4.55 -24.45 -21.92
C CYS A 850 5.09 -23.50 -23.00
N SER A 851 4.88 -23.85 -24.27
CA SER A 851 5.31 -23.02 -25.41
C SER A 851 4.55 -21.68 -25.48
N TYR A 852 3.24 -21.70 -25.17
CA TYR A 852 2.42 -20.49 -25.08
C TYR A 852 2.86 -19.59 -23.92
N ALA A 853 3.10 -20.19 -22.75
CA ALA A 853 3.48 -19.49 -21.54
C ALA A 853 4.84 -18.77 -21.70
N ILE A 854 5.85 -19.46 -22.25
CA ILE A 854 7.17 -18.86 -22.52
C ILE A 854 7.04 -17.76 -23.57
N SER A 855 6.46 -18.04 -24.73
CA SER A 855 6.37 -17.06 -25.83
C SER A 855 5.59 -15.79 -25.45
N ARG A 856 4.52 -15.91 -24.66
CA ARG A 856 3.76 -14.74 -24.18
C ARG A 856 4.47 -13.95 -23.08
N SER A 857 5.37 -14.58 -22.33
CA SER A 857 6.04 -13.97 -21.19
C SER A 857 7.39 -13.34 -21.55
N ILE A 858 7.93 -13.59 -22.74
CA ILE A 858 9.16 -12.93 -23.22
C ILE A 858 8.91 -11.44 -23.44
N ASN A 859 9.79 -10.62 -22.86
CA ASN A 859 9.91 -9.19 -23.07
C ASN A 859 11.37 -8.83 -23.40
N SER A 860 11.57 -7.75 -24.14
CA SER A 860 12.91 -7.23 -24.47
C SER A 860 13.25 -5.99 -23.65
N TYR A 861 14.50 -5.83 -23.25
CA TYR A 861 15.05 -4.61 -22.67
C TYR A 861 16.38 -4.25 -23.34
N THR A 862 16.78 -2.99 -23.25
CA THR A 862 18.06 -2.53 -23.78
C THR A 862 18.98 -2.18 -22.62
N SER A 863 20.11 -2.87 -22.50
CA SER A 863 21.16 -2.55 -21.53
C SER A 863 22.29 -1.78 -22.20
N ARG A 864 22.96 -0.94 -21.41
CA ARG A 864 24.21 -0.26 -21.80
C ARG A 864 25.35 -1.02 -21.16
N PHE A 865 26.15 -1.71 -21.95
CA PHE A 865 27.37 -2.36 -21.47
C PHE A 865 28.57 -1.43 -21.73
N LEU A 866 29.43 -1.28 -20.72
CA LEU A 866 30.64 -0.46 -20.75
C LEU A 866 31.85 -1.40 -20.87
N PHE A 867 32.19 -1.79 -22.10
CA PHE A 867 33.49 -2.39 -22.42
C PHE A 867 34.24 -1.43 -23.32
N ASP A 868 34.93 -0.45 -22.73
CA ASP A 868 35.72 0.62 -23.38
C ASP A 868 34.98 1.52 -24.40
N ASN A 869 33.83 1.11 -24.93
CA ASN A 869 32.92 1.81 -25.83
C ASN A 869 31.46 1.50 -25.44
N TYR A 870 30.55 2.48 -25.55
CA TYR A 870 29.14 2.29 -25.26
C TYR A 870 28.47 1.43 -26.34
N THR A 871 28.25 0.14 -26.06
CA THR A 871 27.45 -0.73 -26.92
C THR A 871 26.06 -0.92 -26.33
N LEU A 872 25.02 -0.67 -27.13
CA LEU A 872 23.64 -1.00 -26.79
C LEU A 872 23.40 -2.47 -27.11
N ILE A 873 23.05 -3.26 -26.09
CA ILE A 873 22.69 -4.67 -26.26
C ILE A 873 21.20 -4.79 -25.97
N VAL A 874 20.45 -5.35 -26.92
CA VAL A 874 19.05 -5.73 -26.70
C VAL A 874 19.05 -7.15 -26.15
N SER A 875 18.57 -7.31 -24.93
CA SER A 875 18.47 -8.59 -24.24
C SER A 875 17.00 -8.92 -23.96
N GLU A 876 16.70 -10.20 -23.85
CA GLU A 876 15.35 -10.69 -23.55
C GLU A 876 15.28 -11.19 -22.10
N TYR A 877 14.09 -11.16 -21.53
CA TYR A 877 13.80 -11.70 -20.20
C TYR A 877 12.36 -12.22 -20.14
N LEU A 878 12.07 -13.07 -19.15
CA LEU A 878 10.73 -13.58 -18.90
C LEU A 878 10.06 -12.75 -17.79
N ASP A 879 8.86 -12.25 -18.06
CA ASP A 879 8.02 -11.58 -17.07
C ASP A 879 7.40 -12.63 -16.13
N SER A 880 7.85 -12.64 -14.87
CA SER A 880 7.46 -13.68 -13.91
C SER A 880 5.98 -13.61 -13.56
N LYS A 881 5.39 -12.41 -13.46
CA LYS A 881 3.97 -12.22 -13.12
C LYS A 881 3.07 -12.72 -14.23
N ARG A 882 3.44 -12.46 -15.48
CA ARG A 882 2.70 -12.97 -16.64
C ARG A 882 2.79 -14.49 -16.74
N LEU A 883 3.97 -15.04 -16.49
CA LEU A 883 4.19 -16.49 -16.50
C LEU A 883 3.39 -17.17 -15.39
N HIS A 884 3.40 -16.60 -14.18
CA HIS A 884 2.58 -17.03 -13.04
C HIS A 884 1.09 -17.06 -13.39
N GLN A 885 0.56 -15.97 -13.94
CA GLN A 885 -0.85 -15.88 -14.32
C GLN A 885 -1.25 -16.98 -15.32
N ILE A 886 -0.45 -17.19 -16.38
CA ILE A 886 -0.74 -18.21 -17.40
C ILE A 886 -0.71 -19.62 -16.79
N LEU A 887 0.29 -19.93 -15.95
CA LEU A 887 0.40 -21.24 -15.31
C LEU A 887 -0.71 -21.49 -14.28
N SER A 888 -1.14 -20.45 -13.56
CA SER A 888 -2.26 -20.52 -12.62
C SER A 888 -3.57 -20.77 -13.36
N ASP A 889 -3.83 -20.03 -14.45
CA ASP A 889 -5.04 -20.18 -15.27
C ASP A 889 -5.13 -21.55 -15.97
N SER A 890 -3.99 -22.21 -16.21
CA SER A 890 -3.88 -23.49 -16.92
C SER A 890 -3.48 -24.68 -16.04
N ALA A 891 -3.52 -24.53 -14.71
CA ALA A 891 -2.99 -25.51 -13.76
C ALA A 891 -3.57 -26.92 -13.94
N GLU A 892 -4.88 -27.05 -14.15
CA GLU A 892 -5.55 -28.36 -14.30
C GLU A 892 -5.19 -29.06 -15.61
N GLU A 893 -5.05 -28.29 -16.71
CA GLU A 893 -4.61 -28.84 -17.98
C GLU A 893 -3.14 -29.26 -17.92
N PHE A 894 -2.32 -28.48 -17.22
CA PHE A 894 -0.91 -28.79 -16.99
C PHE A 894 -0.76 -30.09 -16.19
N LYS A 895 -1.49 -30.26 -15.08
CA LYS A 895 -1.48 -31.50 -14.27
C LYS A 895 -1.78 -32.72 -15.14
N ARG A 896 -2.74 -32.61 -16.05
CA ARG A 896 -3.11 -33.68 -16.98
C ARG A 896 -1.98 -34.02 -17.95
N VAL A 897 -1.33 -33.01 -18.54
CA VAL A 897 -0.18 -33.20 -19.45
C VAL A 897 1.02 -33.82 -18.72
N ALA A 898 1.24 -33.40 -17.47
CA ALA A 898 2.34 -33.88 -16.63
C ALA A 898 2.06 -35.25 -15.97
N GLY A 899 0.84 -35.80 -16.08
CA GLY A 899 0.46 -37.05 -15.43
C GLY A 899 0.49 -36.99 -13.91
N ILE A 900 0.23 -35.82 -13.33
CA ILE A 900 0.27 -35.60 -11.87
C ILE A 900 -1.06 -36.11 -11.27
N PRO A 901 -1.02 -37.03 -10.29
CA PRO A 901 -2.23 -37.49 -9.61
C PRO A 901 -2.83 -36.38 -8.75
N GLU A 902 -4.15 -36.40 -8.58
CA GLU A 902 -4.82 -35.57 -7.56
C GLU A 902 -4.42 -36.06 -6.17
N GLU A 903 -4.00 -35.14 -5.31
CA GLU A 903 -3.65 -35.41 -3.93
C GLU A 903 -4.65 -34.73 -3.02
N ASP A 904 -5.43 -35.53 -2.30
CA ASP A 904 -6.36 -35.02 -1.31
C ASP A 904 -5.61 -34.79 0.02
N TYR A 905 -5.83 -33.63 0.65
CA TYR A 905 -5.43 -33.31 2.03
C TYR A 905 -3.95 -32.96 2.31
N ALA A 906 -3.18 -32.45 1.33
CA ALA A 906 -1.84 -31.92 1.57
C ALA A 906 -1.60 -30.55 0.93
N THR A 907 -0.72 -29.75 1.54
CA THR A 907 -0.27 -28.47 0.95
C THR A 907 0.81 -28.76 -0.08
N VAL A 908 0.45 -28.57 -1.34
CA VAL A 908 1.29 -28.86 -2.51
C VAL A 908 1.88 -27.56 -3.06
N LEU A 909 3.21 -27.50 -3.15
CA LEU A 909 3.93 -26.44 -3.85
C LEU A 909 4.50 -26.95 -5.18
N PRO A 910 3.91 -26.59 -6.33
CA PRO A 910 4.49 -26.85 -7.63
C PRO A 910 5.71 -25.95 -7.88
N VAL A 911 6.81 -26.55 -8.32
CA VAL A 911 8.08 -25.91 -8.68
C VAL A 911 8.33 -26.16 -10.15
N TYR A 912 7.98 -25.19 -10.99
CA TYR A 912 8.18 -25.25 -12.44
C TYR A 912 9.62 -24.89 -12.79
N VAL A 913 10.34 -25.82 -13.41
CA VAL A 913 11.71 -25.62 -13.89
C VAL A 913 11.73 -25.70 -15.40
N PHE A 914 11.88 -24.56 -16.07
CA PHE A 914 11.99 -24.46 -17.52
C PHE A 914 13.46 -24.57 -17.95
N ASP A 915 13.84 -25.76 -18.43
CA ASP A 915 15.13 -26.05 -19.06
C ASP A 915 15.01 -25.89 -20.58
N LEU A 916 15.26 -24.66 -21.03
CA LEU A 916 15.03 -24.27 -22.41
C LEU A 916 16.30 -24.46 -23.25
N ASP A 917 16.13 -25.08 -24.42
CA ASP A 917 17.14 -25.11 -25.47
C ASP A 917 17.16 -23.75 -26.20
N TYR A 918 17.51 -22.70 -25.46
CA TYR A 918 17.60 -21.33 -25.95
C TYR A 918 19.05 -20.86 -25.84
N ASN A 919 19.60 -20.37 -26.95
CA ASN A 919 21.02 -19.98 -27.04
C ASN A 919 21.29 -18.59 -26.42
N MET A 920 20.27 -17.76 -26.27
CA MET A 920 20.37 -16.47 -25.59
C MET A 920 20.06 -16.63 -24.11
N LEU A 921 20.60 -15.74 -23.28
CA LEU A 921 20.27 -15.71 -21.86
C LEU A 921 18.81 -15.29 -21.66
N LEU A 922 18.05 -16.08 -20.91
CA LEU A 922 16.74 -15.70 -20.38
C LEU A 922 16.76 -15.82 -18.86
N LEU A 923 16.42 -14.72 -18.19
CA LEU A 923 16.22 -14.64 -16.74
C LEU A 923 14.81 -14.14 -16.45
N LEU A 924 14.29 -14.45 -15.28
CA LEU A 924 13.03 -13.91 -14.76
C LEU A 924 13.25 -12.47 -14.29
N ASP A 925 12.40 -11.56 -14.75
CA ASP A 925 12.44 -10.13 -14.41
C ASP A 925 13.83 -9.49 -14.55
N ARG A 926 14.63 -9.98 -15.51
CA ARG A 926 16.01 -9.59 -15.85
C ARG A 926 17.11 -10.06 -14.90
N TYR A 927 16.79 -10.35 -13.64
CA TYR A 927 17.81 -10.58 -12.61
C TYR A 927 17.77 -11.98 -11.98
N HIS A 928 16.62 -12.65 -12.01
CA HIS A 928 16.37 -13.84 -11.20
C HIS A 928 16.40 -15.12 -12.04
N GLN A 929 17.05 -16.16 -11.52
CA GLN A 929 16.92 -17.51 -12.08
C GLN A 929 15.64 -18.20 -11.58
N SER A 930 15.15 -17.80 -10.41
CA SER A 930 13.94 -18.33 -9.80
C SER A 930 13.17 -17.24 -9.05
N VAL A 931 11.85 -17.30 -9.10
CA VAL A 931 10.93 -16.39 -8.40
C VAL A 931 9.90 -17.23 -7.63
N SER A 932 9.64 -16.83 -6.39
CA SER A 932 8.67 -17.45 -5.50
C SER A 932 7.36 -16.66 -5.46
N PHE A 933 6.24 -17.34 -5.71
CA PHE A 933 4.87 -16.85 -5.49
C PHE A 933 4.26 -17.57 -4.28
N ARG A 934 3.04 -17.18 -3.88
CA ARG A 934 2.33 -17.82 -2.76
C ARG A 934 1.96 -19.28 -3.04
N ASP A 935 1.69 -19.59 -4.29
CA ASP A 935 1.10 -20.83 -4.78
C ASP A 935 2.03 -21.65 -5.69
N MET A 936 3.15 -21.09 -6.15
CA MET A 936 4.12 -21.80 -6.99
C MET A 936 5.52 -21.17 -6.95
N VAL A 937 6.52 -21.92 -7.39
CA VAL A 937 7.86 -21.42 -7.71
C VAL A 937 8.12 -21.62 -9.19
N VAL A 938 8.70 -20.61 -9.84
CA VAL A 938 9.08 -20.68 -11.25
C VAL A 938 10.58 -20.43 -11.38
N ALA A 939 11.28 -21.29 -12.10
CA ALA A 939 12.69 -21.17 -12.40
C ALA A 939 12.98 -21.40 -13.89
N VAL A 940 14.03 -20.75 -14.39
CA VAL A 940 14.46 -20.85 -15.79
C VAL A 940 15.96 -21.08 -15.87
N ARG A 941 16.37 -21.96 -16.78
CA ARG A 941 17.76 -22.09 -17.24
C ARG A 941 17.82 -22.22 -18.76
N THR A 942 18.97 -21.83 -19.32
CA THR A 942 19.23 -21.80 -20.77
C THR A 942 20.55 -22.51 -21.09
N LYS A 943 20.91 -22.65 -22.39
CA LYS A 943 22.15 -23.32 -22.82
C LYS A 943 23.42 -22.57 -22.39
N THR A 944 23.35 -21.25 -22.28
CA THR A 944 24.47 -20.44 -21.80
C THR A 944 24.86 -20.90 -20.41
N THR A 945 26.16 -21.07 -20.14
CA THR A 945 26.66 -21.60 -18.86
C THR A 945 26.92 -20.52 -17.81
N GLN A 946 27.29 -19.31 -18.25
CA GLN A 946 27.62 -18.19 -17.37
C GLN A 946 27.26 -16.85 -18.01
N THR A 947 26.91 -15.88 -17.16
CA THR A 947 26.72 -14.49 -17.54
C THR A 947 27.36 -13.55 -16.53
N VAL A 948 27.82 -12.38 -16.99
CA VAL A 948 28.20 -11.28 -16.10
C VAL A 948 26.92 -10.75 -15.45
N SER A 949 26.89 -10.68 -14.13
CA SER A 949 25.78 -10.08 -13.40
C SER A 949 25.99 -8.57 -13.24
N ASP A 950 24.90 -7.86 -12.96
CA ASP A 950 24.93 -6.43 -12.61
C ASP A 950 25.47 -6.17 -11.20
N TYR A 951 25.90 -7.22 -10.49
CA TYR A 951 26.45 -7.14 -9.14
C TYR A 951 27.99 -7.17 -9.17
N SER A 952 28.58 -6.46 -8.22
CA SER A 952 30.01 -6.50 -7.93
C SER A 952 30.26 -6.85 -6.47
N CYS A 953 31.31 -7.61 -6.22
CA CYS A 953 31.85 -7.82 -4.89
C CYS A 953 33.37 -7.71 -4.92
N ASN A 954 33.95 -7.14 -3.86
CA ASN A 954 35.38 -6.95 -3.73
C ASN A 954 36.02 -6.25 -4.96
N GLY A 955 35.29 -5.30 -5.56
CA GLY A 955 35.73 -4.52 -6.72
C GLY A 955 35.77 -5.27 -8.05
N ARG A 956 35.09 -6.42 -8.14
CA ARG A 956 34.99 -7.24 -9.36
C ARG A 956 33.54 -7.63 -9.64
N HIS A 957 33.20 -7.83 -10.91
CA HIS A 957 31.87 -8.31 -11.30
C HIS A 957 31.65 -9.76 -10.83
N VAL A 958 30.45 -10.02 -10.33
CA VAL A 958 29.97 -11.37 -9.98
C VAL A 958 29.46 -12.05 -11.23
N PHE A 959 29.80 -13.33 -11.40
CA PHE A 959 29.30 -14.15 -12.48
C PHE A 959 28.17 -15.05 -11.97
N THR A 960 27.11 -15.17 -12.75
CA THR A 960 26.00 -16.07 -12.45
C THR A 960 26.10 -17.31 -13.32
N HIS A 961 26.19 -18.49 -12.68
CA HIS A 961 26.11 -19.77 -13.37
C HIS A 961 24.66 -20.08 -13.69
N THR A 962 24.29 -19.92 -14.95
CA THR A 962 22.90 -19.94 -15.41
C THR A 962 22.29 -21.33 -15.45
N ARG A 963 23.12 -22.39 -15.44
CA ARG A 963 22.69 -23.79 -15.38
C ARG A 963 22.54 -24.32 -13.95
N ASP A 964 23.19 -23.69 -12.97
CA ASP A 964 23.12 -24.08 -11.56
C ASP A 964 21.88 -23.46 -10.90
N LEU A 965 20.87 -24.29 -10.62
CA LEU A 965 19.59 -23.86 -10.04
C LEU A 965 19.37 -24.30 -8.59
N GLU A 966 20.21 -25.18 -8.05
CA GLU A 966 20.03 -25.75 -6.70
C GLU A 966 19.85 -24.67 -5.63
N ARG A 967 20.78 -23.71 -5.55
CA ARG A 967 20.72 -22.63 -4.56
C ARG A 967 19.52 -21.69 -4.76
N PRO A 968 19.27 -21.11 -5.96
CA PRO A 968 18.09 -20.27 -6.20
C PRO A 968 16.76 -20.97 -5.86
N LEU A 969 16.64 -22.26 -6.21
CA LEU A 969 15.45 -23.07 -5.91
C LEU A 969 15.26 -23.28 -4.41
N VAL A 970 16.31 -23.62 -3.67
CA VAL A 970 16.22 -23.76 -2.20
C VAL A 970 15.72 -22.46 -1.56
N GLY A 971 16.26 -21.32 -1.96
CA GLY A 971 15.80 -20.01 -1.46
C GLY A 971 14.36 -19.67 -1.86
N SER A 972 13.91 -20.06 -3.06
CA SER A 972 12.55 -19.78 -3.53
C SER A 972 11.51 -20.66 -2.85
N ILE A 973 11.84 -21.94 -2.63
CA ILE A 973 11.00 -22.88 -1.87
C ILE A 973 10.85 -22.40 -0.41
N LEU A 974 11.93 -21.93 0.24
CA LEU A 974 11.84 -21.37 1.60
C LEU A 974 10.92 -20.16 1.70
N GLN A 975 10.91 -19.30 0.67
CA GLN A 975 10.02 -18.14 0.60
C GLN A 975 8.55 -18.55 0.49
N SER A 976 8.22 -19.48 -0.41
CA SER A 976 6.83 -19.91 -0.65
C SER A 976 6.29 -20.81 0.46
N MET A 977 7.06 -21.83 0.89
CA MET A 977 6.61 -22.84 1.86
C MET A 977 6.62 -22.36 3.30
N TRP A 978 7.55 -21.48 3.69
CA TRP A 978 7.72 -21.06 5.09
C TRP A 978 7.81 -19.54 5.27
N GLY A 979 7.59 -18.75 4.20
CA GLY A 979 7.56 -17.30 4.28
C GLY A 979 8.91 -16.66 4.63
N VAL A 980 10.02 -17.40 4.56
CA VAL A 980 11.35 -16.89 4.95
C VAL A 980 11.79 -15.82 3.97
N SER A 981 12.06 -14.60 4.45
CA SER A 981 12.53 -13.52 3.57
C SER A 981 14.00 -13.68 3.21
N PRO A 982 14.40 -13.20 2.00
CA PRO A 982 15.80 -13.09 1.65
C PRO A 982 16.56 -12.23 2.66
N THR A 983 17.77 -12.67 3.04
CA THR A 983 18.58 -11.99 4.06
C THR A 983 19.02 -10.58 3.68
N HIS A 984 18.83 -10.12 2.45
CA HIS A 984 19.12 -8.74 2.09
C HIS A 984 17.88 -7.85 2.03
N LEU A 985 16.70 -8.36 2.40
CA LEU A 985 15.44 -7.61 2.33
C LEU A 985 14.84 -7.43 3.73
N SER A 986 14.38 -6.22 4.02
CA SER A 986 13.58 -5.92 5.22
C SER A 986 12.50 -4.90 4.89
N TRP A 987 11.36 -4.96 5.56
CA TRP A 987 10.35 -3.90 5.43
C TRP A 987 10.67 -2.75 6.38
N SER A 988 10.67 -1.51 5.87
CA SER A 988 10.78 -0.32 6.71
C SER A 988 9.46 0.42 6.78
N PRO A 989 8.79 0.44 7.95
CA PRO A 989 7.57 1.23 8.13
C PRO A 989 7.85 2.75 8.04
N ARG A 990 9.08 3.19 8.35
CA ARG A 990 9.48 4.60 8.27
C ARG A 990 9.59 5.10 6.84
N HIS A 991 10.10 4.26 5.93
CA HIS A 991 10.21 4.59 4.51
C HIS A 991 9.00 4.10 3.70
N ASN A 992 8.12 3.33 4.31
CA ASN A 992 6.98 2.66 3.66
C ASN A 992 7.39 1.89 2.39
N THR A 993 8.54 1.22 2.47
CA THR A 993 9.14 0.48 1.36
C THR A 993 10.02 -0.66 1.88
N THR A 994 10.35 -1.61 1.02
CA THR A 994 11.34 -2.65 1.26
C THR A 994 12.75 -2.06 1.14
N LEU A 995 13.54 -2.17 2.19
CA LEU A 995 14.96 -1.83 2.17
C LEU A 995 15.79 -3.01 1.69
N VAL A 996 16.85 -2.70 0.96
CA VAL A 996 17.83 -3.65 0.46
C VAL A 996 19.16 -3.41 1.17
N ASP A 997 19.67 -4.41 1.87
CA ASP A 997 20.98 -4.39 2.55
C ASP A 997 21.74 -5.69 2.24
N TYR A 998 22.72 -5.60 1.34
CA TYR A 998 23.48 -6.77 0.90
C TYR A 998 24.52 -7.26 1.92
N THR A 999 24.70 -6.58 3.06
CA THR A 999 25.64 -6.99 4.12
C THR A 999 25.44 -8.44 4.55
N TRP A 1000 24.19 -8.89 4.59
CA TRP A 1000 23.77 -10.21 5.08
C TRP A 1000 23.54 -11.24 3.95
N SER A 1001 23.94 -10.93 2.72
CA SER A 1001 23.78 -11.82 1.55
C SER A 1001 25.04 -12.62 1.20
N VAL A 1002 25.95 -12.75 2.17
CA VAL A 1002 27.18 -13.55 2.08
C VAL A 1002 27.18 -14.63 3.18
N GLY A 1003 28.06 -15.62 3.07
CA GLY A 1003 28.18 -16.68 4.07
C GLY A 1003 27.14 -17.79 3.90
N GLN A 1004 26.65 -18.37 4.99
CA GLN A 1004 25.78 -19.55 4.98
C GLN A 1004 24.30 -19.18 4.72
N THR A 1005 23.99 -18.74 3.50
CA THR A 1005 22.62 -18.38 3.11
C THR A 1005 22.34 -18.76 1.65
N PRO A 1006 21.17 -19.31 1.31
CA PRO A 1006 20.78 -19.54 -0.08
C PRO A 1006 20.38 -18.24 -0.81
N PHE A 1007 20.27 -17.13 -0.08
CA PHE A 1007 19.74 -15.87 -0.60
C PHE A 1007 20.82 -14.91 -1.12
N GLY A 1008 20.42 -14.12 -2.12
CA GLY A 1008 21.25 -13.06 -2.69
C GLY A 1008 22.29 -13.56 -3.71
N PRO A 1009 23.01 -12.64 -4.36
CA PRO A 1009 23.95 -12.97 -5.43
C PRO A 1009 25.37 -13.30 -4.93
N PHE A 1010 25.68 -13.05 -3.66
CA PHE A 1010 27.05 -13.13 -3.13
C PHE A 1010 27.34 -14.39 -2.31
N SER A 1011 26.36 -15.28 -2.14
CA SER A 1011 26.55 -16.60 -1.54
C SER A 1011 26.35 -17.72 -2.56
N GLU A 1012 27.16 -18.77 -2.43
CA GLU A 1012 27.09 -20.01 -3.22
C GLU A 1012 26.50 -21.17 -2.40
N SER A 1013 26.13 -20.97 -1.13
CA SER A 1013 25.64 -22.04 -0.24
C SER A 1013 24.19 -22.38 -0.55
N SER A 1014 23.90 -23.64 -0.86
CA SER A 1014 22.54 -24.20 -0.80
C SER A 1014 22.13 -24.64 0.61
N THR A 1015 23.07 -24.73 1.56
CA THR A 1015 22.80 -25.15 2.94
C THR A 1015 22.16 -24.05 3.77
N LEU A 1016 21.36 -24.45 4.76
CA LEU A 1016 20.61 -23.56 5.65
C LEU A 1016 21.34 -23.36 6.99
N SER A 1017 21.42 -22.11 7.44
CA SER A 1017 21.86 -21.75 8.80
C SER A 1017 20.69 -21.79 9.78
N PHE A 1018 20.98 -21.64 11.08
CA PHE A 1018 19.94 -21.56 12.12
C PHE A 1018 18.96 -20.40 11.86
N VAL A 1019 19.42 -19.31 11.23
CA VAL A 1019 18.63 -18.12 10.92
C VAL A 1019 17.43 -18.48 10.04
N GLN A 1020 17.66 -19.24 8.96
CA GLN A 1020 16.57 -19.62 8.06
C GLN A 1020 15.66 -20.68 8.70
N LYS A 1021 16.22 -21.61 9.48
CA LYS A 1021 15.46 -22.67 10.18
C LYS A 1021 14.52 -22.09 11.24
N ASP A 1022 15.03 -21.22 12.11
CA ASP A 1022 14.25 -20.56 13.16
C ASP A 1022 13.22 -19.60 12.56
N ALA A 1023 13.57 -18.88 11.48
CA ALA A 1023 12.61 -18.04 10.76
C ALA A 1023 11.46 -18.86 10.19
N ALA A 1024 11.74 -20.02 9.58
CA ALA A 1024 10.71 -20.88 9.00
C ALA A 1024 9.69 -21.35 10.04
N ARG A 1025 10.16 -21.88 11.18
CA ARG A 1025 9.31 -22.32 12.29
C ARG A 1025 8.52 -21.15 12.89
N ARG A 1026 9.19 -20.01 13.12
CA ARG A 1026 8.58 -18.82 13.71
C ARG A 1026 7.49 -18.22 12.80
N ASN A 1027 7.70 -18.17 11.49
CA ASN A 1027 6.77 -17.53 10.56
C ASN A 1027 5.40 -18.23 10.55
N VAL A 1028 5.40 -19.57 10.61
CA VAL A 1028 4.18 -20.37 10.74
C VAL A 1028 3.44 -20.00 12.03
N LEU A 1029 4.15 -19.99 13.17
CA LEU A 1029 3.58 -19.67 14.47
C LEU A 1029 3.07 -18.22 14.56
N LEU A 1030 3.81 -17.26 14.00
CA LEU A 1030 3.40 -15.85 13.95
C LEU A 1030 2.16 -15.66 13.08
N THR A 1031 2.05 -16.38 11.97
CA THR A 1031 0.87 -16.32 11.09
C THR A 1031 -0.35 -16.91 11.80
N SER A 1032 -0.21 -18.07 12.43
CA SER A 1032 -1.29 -18.68 13.24
C SER A 1032 -1.71 -17.78 14.40
N LEU A 1033 -0.74 -17.23 15.14
CA LEU A 1033 -1.02 -16.32 16.26
C LEU A 1033 -1.73 -15.05 15.79
N ASN A 1034 -1.33 -14.47 14.64
CA ASN A 1034 -2.01 -13.31 14.06
C ASN A 1034 -3.45 -13.65 13.64
N TYR A 1035 -3.67 -14.85 13.09
CA TYR A 1035 -5.00 -15.34 12.73
C TYR A 1035 -5.88 -15.52 13.98
N SER A 1036 -5.40 -16.20 15.03
CA SER A 1036 -6.17 -16.42 16.26
C SER A 1036 -6.50 -15.10 16.98
N ILE A 1037 -5.56 -14.13 17.00
CA ILE A 1037 -5.81 -12.79 17.56
C ILE A 1037 -6.85 -12.04 16.74
N THR A 1038 -6.71 -12.00 15.41
CA THR A 1038 -7.63 -11.27 14.53
C THR A 1038 -9.05 -11.85 14.62
N SER A 1039 -9.17 -13.18 14.57
CA SER A 1039 -10.43 -13.90 14.74
C SER A 1039 -11.06 -13.63 16.11
N ALA A 1040 -10.28 -13.60 17.20
CA ALA A 1040 -10.79 -13.26 18.52
C ALA A 1040 -11.33 -11.81 18.59
N ILE A 1041 -10.64 -10.86 17.94
CA ILE A 1041 -11.09 -9.46 17.85
C ILE A 1041 -12.39 -9.36 17.05
N GLU A 1042 -12.53 -10.10 15.95
CA GLU A 1042 -13.76 -10.15 15.15
C GLU A 1042 -14.95 -10.69 15.96
N VAL A 1043 -14.74 -11.76 16.74
CA VAL A 1043 -15.77 -12.30 17.64
C VAL A 1043 -16.20 -11.25 18.68
N LEU A 1044 -15.24 -10.56 19.32
CA LEU A 1044 -15.56 -9.49 20.26
C LEU A 1044 -16.29 -8.32 19.60
N GLY A 1045 -15.93 -7.95 18.37
CA GLY A 1045 -16.61 -6.92 17.59
C GLY A 1045 -18.05 -7.30 17.27
N SER A 1046 -18.29 -8.57 16.91
CA SER A 1046 -19.65 -9.10 16.72
C SER A 1046 -20.48 -9.03 18.01
N MET A 1047 -19.89 -9.38 19.16
CA MET A 1047 -20.58 -9.27 20.46
C MET A 1047 -20.95 -7.82 20.79
N GLU A 1048 -20.06 -6.87 20.49
CA GLU A 1048 -20.31 -5.44 20.72
C GLU A 1048 -21.45 -4.91 19.84
N ALA A 1049 -21.49 -5.32 18.56
CA ALA A 1049 -22.57 -4.97 17.63
C ALA A 1049 -23.95 -5.44 18.12
N HIS A 1050 -24.03 -6.54 18.86
CA HIS A 1050 -25.27 -7.10 19.44
C HIS A 1050 -25.56 -6.60 20.87
N GLY A 1051 -24.91 -5.51 21.31
CA GLY A 1051 -25.19 -4.88 22.61
C GLY A 1051 -24.38 -5.41 23.79
N GLY A 1052 -23.32 -6.18 23.54
CA GLY A 1052 -22.34 -6.63 24.51
C GLY A 1052 -22.58 -8.04 25.08
N ASP A 1053 -21.56 -8.59 25.74
CA ASP A 1053 -21.50 -9.97 26.25
C ASP A 1053 -22.69 -10.37 27.15
N ARG A 1054 -23.07 -9.50 28.10
CA ARG A 1054 -24.17 -9.77 29.05
C ARG A 1054 -25.57 -9.69 28.45
N ARG A 1055 -25.74 -8.97 27.33
CA ARG A 1055 -27.05 -8.87 26.65
C ARG A 1055 -27.23 -9.99 25.65
N LEU A 1056 -26.14 -10.40 25.00
CA LEU A 1056 -26.14 -11.46 24.02
C LEU A 1056 -26.18 -12.86 24.66
N LEU A 1057 -25.37 -13.10 25.71
CA LEU A 1057 -25.20 -14.42 26.32
C LEU A 1057 -26.05 -14.58 27.59
N LYS A 1058 -26.74 -15.72 27.74
CA LYS A 1058 -27.45 -16.09 28.98
C LYS A 1058 -26.45 -16.35 30.11
N ASP A 1059 -26.85 -16.26 31.38
CA ASP A 1059 -25.96 -16.36 32.55
C ASP A 1059 -24.99 -17.58 32.51
N LYS A 1060 -25.49 -18.76 32.15
CA LYS A 1060 -24.64 -19.98 32.03
C LYS A 1060 -23.63 -19.88 30.88
N GLN A 1061 -24.06 -19.38 29.72
CA GLN A 1061 -23.20 -19.18 28.55
C GLN A 1061 -22.16 -18.09 28.79
N HIS A 1062 -22.52 -17.06 29.57
CA HIS A 1062 -21.62 -15.98 29.96
C HIS A 1062 -20.49 -16.49 30.85
N VAL A 1063 -20.81 -17.34 31.84
CA VAL A 1063 -19.78 -17.95 32.70
C VAL A 1063 -18.82 -18.83 31.89
N GLU A 1064 -19.35 -19.65 30.98
CA GLU A 1064 -18.53 -20.49 30.10
C GLU A 1064 -17.63 -19.64 29.18
N PHE A 1065 -18.19 -18.60 28.57
CA PHE A 1065 -17.43 -17.64 27.76
C PHE A 1065 -16.27 -17.03 28.55
N VAL A 1066 -16.49 -16.55 29.78
CA VAL A 1066 -15.43 -15.96 30.62
C VAL A 1066 -14.34 -16.97 30.95
N GLN A 1067 -14.73 -18.21 31.28
CA GLN A 1067 -13.76 -19.27 31.59
C GLN A 1067 -12.90 -19.63 30.39
N ARG A 1068 -13.53 -19.84 29.21
CA ARG A 1068 -12.83 -20.15 27.97
C ARG A 1068 -11.98 -18.98 27.47
N TRP A 1069 -12.45 -17.74 27.60
CA TRP A 1069 -11.68 -16.55 27.23
C TRP A 1069 -10.41 -16.41 28.08
N ASN A 1070 -10.52 -16.59 29.39
CA ASN A 1070 -9.36 -16.50 30.27
C ASN A 1070 -8.36 -17.64 30.03
N LEU A 1071 -8.85 -18.85 29.72
CA LEU A 1071 -7.99 -19.97 29.32
C LEU A 1071 -7.29 -19.70 27.97
N PHE A 1072 -8.04 -19.25 26.97
CA PHE A 1072 -7.52 -18.83 25.67
C PHE A 1072 -6.40 -17.79 25.84
N LYS A 1073 -6.67 -16.71 26.58
CA LYS A 1073 -5.68 -15.65 26.81
C LYS A 1073 -4.42 -16.18 27.50
N HIS A 1074 -4.59 -17.03 28.51
CA HIS A 1074 -3.47 -17.68 29.21
C HIS A 1074 -2.62 -18.53 28.26
N LYS A 1075 -3.25 -19.33 27.40
CA LYS A 1075 -2.55 -20.14 26.38
C LYS A 1075 -1.81 -19.27 25.38
N ILE A 1076 -2.40 -18.18 24.90
CA ILE A 1076 -1.74 -17.22 24.01
C ILE A 1076 -0.52 -16.58 24.69
N ASP A 1077 -0.62 -16.18 25.96
CA ASP A 1077 0.52 -15.63 26.72
C ASP A 1077 1.64 -16.66 26.87
N LYS A 1078 1.30 -17.93 27.12
CA LYS A 1078 2.27 -19.03 27.17
C LYS A 1078 2.89 -19.32 25.81
N ALA A 1079 2.14 -19.23 24.72
CA ALA A 1079 2.67 -19.37 23.36
C ALA A 1079 3.71 -18.28 23.06
N VAL A 1080 3.42 -17.01 23.37
CA VAL A 1080 4.38 -15.90 23.21
C VAL A 1080 5.60 -16.08 24.11
N SER A 1081 5.40 -16.55 25.36
CA SER A 1081 6.50 -16.86 26.28
C SER A 1081 7.39 -18.01 25.79
N ALA A 1082 6.82 -19.05 25.17
CA ALA A 1082 7.57 -20.14 24.57
C ALA A 1082 8.34 -19.69 23.33
N LEU A 1083 7.72 -18.88 22.46
CA LEU A 1083 8.38 -18.25 21.31
C LEU A 1083 9.57 -17.36 21.71
N SER A 1084 9.42 -16.59 22.80
CA SER A 1084 10.50 -15.78 23.39
C SER A 1084 11.73 -16.61 23.79
N ARG A 1085 11.51 -17.85 24.24
CA ARG A 1085 12.55 -18.81 24.57
C ARG A 1085 13.05 -19.62 23.38
N LEU A 1086 12.53 -19.36 22.18
CA LEU A 1086 12.81 -20.11 20.95
C LEU A 1086 12.45 -21.62 21.07
N ASP A 1087 11.44 -21.91 21.89
CA ASP A 1087 10.81 -23.24 22.04
C ASP A 1087 9.57 -23.29 21.16
N PHE A 1088 9.76 -23.69 19.90
CA PHE A 1088 8.72 -23.66 18.88
C PHE A 1088 7.68 -24.76 19.06
N GLU A 1089 8.05 -25.91 19.62
CA GLU A 1089 7.14 -27.04 19.84
C GLU A 1089 6.12 -26.71 20.95
N MET A 1090 6.58 -26.17 22.08
CA MET A 1090 5.65 -25.74 23.12
C MET A 1090 4.77 -24.57 22.66
N ALA A 1091 5.31 -23.66 21.85
CA ALA A 1091 4.52 -22.59 21.26
C ALA A 1091 3.41 -23.13 20.33
N LEU A 1092 3.73 -24.13 19.49
CA LEU A 1092 2.75 -24.79 18.61
C LEU A 1092 1.62 -25.43 19.43
N TYR A 1093 1.97 -26.21 20.46
CA TYR A 1093 0.99 -26.85 21.33
C TYR A 1093 0.02 -25.84 21.93
N TYR A 1094 0.52 -24.74 22.51
CA TYR A 1094 -0.34 -23.74 23.14
C TYR A 1094 -1.24 -23.03 22.11
N LEU A 1095 -0.74 -22.75 20.90
CA LEU A 1095 -1.55 -22.15 19.83
C LEU A 1095 -2.68 -23.08 19.39
N ARG A 1096 -2.37 -24.33 19.03
CA ARG A 1096 -3.39 -25.31 18.63
C ARG A 1096 -4.40 -25.59 19.75
N SER A 1097 -3.91 -25.70 20.99
CA SER A 1097 -4.77 -25.85 22.17
C SER A 1097 -5.68 -24.63 22.38
N SER A 1098 -5.24 -23.43 21.99
CA SER A 1098 -6.03 -22.20 22.08
C SER A 1098 -7.10 -22.10 20.99
N ASP A 1099 -6.88 -22.72 19.82
CA ASP A 1099 -7.83 -22.71 18.72
C ASP A 1099 -9.14 -23.45 19.08
N HIS A 1100 -9.06 -24.50 19.91
CA HIS A 1100 -10.25 -25.16 20.47
C HIS A 1100 -11.10 -24.21 21.31
N ASP A 1101 -10.46 -23.42 22.18
CA ASP A 1101 -11.16 -22.42 23.00
C ASP A 1101 -11.77 -21.32 22.12
N LEU A 1102 -11.02 -20.84 21.13
CA LEU A 1102 -11.48 -19.82 20.19
C LEU A 1102 -12.67 -20.31 19.36
N TYR A 1103 -12.63 -21.54 18.86
CA TYR A 1103 -13.73 -22.16 18.13
C TYR A 1103 -14.98 -22.31 19.00
N ALA A 1104 -14.82 -22.77 20.25
CA ALA A 1104 -15.93 -22.89 21.20
C ALA A 1104 -16.55 -21.52 21.53
N ILE A 1105 -15.72 -20.49 21.74
CA ILE A 1105 -16.15 -19.10 21.95
C ILE A 1105 -16.91 -18.58 20.72
N HIS A 1106 -16.37 -18.77 19.51
CA HIS A 1106 -17.01 -18.37 18.27
C HIS A 1106 -18.39 -19.04 18.11
N SER A 1107 -18.46 -20.35 18.35
CA SER A 1107 -19.72 -21.13 18.29
C SER A 1107 -20.77 -20.64 19.29
N LEU A 1108 -20.36 -20.34 20.54
CA LEU A 1108 -21.24 -19.78 21.57
C LEU A 1108 -21.84 -18.43 21.15
N VAL A 1109 -21.00 -17.52 20.67
CA VAL A 1109 -21.41 -16.18 20.24
C VAL A 1109 -22.29 -16.24 18.99
N TYR A 1110 -21.91 -17.06 18.01
CA TYR A 1110 -22.64 -17.21 16.77
C TYR A 1110 -24.07 -17.73 17.01
N ARG A 1111 -24.22 -18.80 17.81
CA ARG A 1111 -25.55 -19.34 18.17
C ARG A 1111 -26.41 -18.32 18.91
N ALA A 1112 -25.84 -17.60 19.87
CA ALA A 1112 -26.56 -16.57 20.61
C ALA A 1112 -27.01 -15.42 19.70
N SER A 1113 -26.17 -15.02 18.73
CA SER A 1113 -26.50 -13.98 17.75
C SER A 1113 -27.66 -14.41 16.85
N GLN A 1114 -27.64 -15.65 16.36
CA GLN A 1114 -28.73 -16.22 15.55
C GLN A 1114 -30.06 -16.32 16.32
N GLU A 1115 -30.04 -16.74 17.59
CA GLU A 1115 -31.25 -16.74 18.45
C GLU A 1115 -31.83 -15.33 18.61
N LEU A 1116 -30.97 -14.32 18.78
CA LEU A 1116 -31.37 -12.92 18.91
C LEU A 1116 -31.95 -12.37 17.61
N GLU A 1117 -31.29 -12.60 16.47
CA GLU A 1117 -31.78 -12.18 15.14
C GLU A 1117 -33.13 -12.81 14.81
N ALA A 1118 -33.30 -14.11 15.08
CA ALA A 1118 -34.58 -14.80 14.91
C ALA A 1118 -35.69 -14.18 15.79
N SER A 1119 -35.36 -13.79 17.03
CA SER A 1119 -36.31 -13.12 17.92
C SER A 1119 -36.70 -11.72 17.42
N LEU A 1120 -35.74 -10.96 16.86
CA LEU A 1120 -35.96 -9.62 16.30
C LEU A 1120 -36.77 -9.67 15.00
N ALA A 1121 -36.60 -10.71 14.19
CA ALA A 1121 -37.39 -10.94 12.98
C ALA A 1121 -38.87 -11.21 13.29
N CYS A 1122 -39.19 -11.94 14.37
CA CYS A 1122 -40.57 -12.15 14.82
C CYS A 1122 -41.28 -10.86 15.30
N PHE A 1123 -40.56 -9.80 15.66
CA PHE A 1123 -41.16 -8.50 16.00
C PHE A 1123 -41.45 -7.61 14.77
N LYS A 1124 -41.12 -8.09 13.56
CA LYS A 1124 -41.39 -7.42 12.28
C LYS A 1124 -42.67 -7.92 11.59
N ASP A 1125 -43.63 -8.49 12.33
CA ASP A 1125 -44.98 -8.72 11.80
C ASP A 1125 -45.72 -7.39 11.58
N PRO A 1126 -46.61 -7.31 10.56
CA PRO A 1126 -47.20 -6.04 10.10
C PRO A 1126 -47.98 -5.36 11.22
N PRO A 1127 -48.13 -4.02 11.18
CA PRO A 1127 -48.87 -3.30 12.21
C PRO A 1127 -50.26 -3.93 12.33
N PHE A 1128 -50.60 -4.40 13.53
CA PHE A 1128 -51.97 -4.79 13.87
C PHE A 1128 -52.91 -3.72 13.30
N PRO A 1129 -53.97 -4.08 12.54
CA PRO A 1129 -54.65 -3.15 11.65
C PRO A 1129 -55.60 -2.24 12.43
N TRP A 1130 -55.02 -1.34 13.23
CA TRP A 1130 -55.73 -0.34 14.02
C TRP A 1130 -56.66 0.51 13.16
N GLY A 1131 -56.29 0.74 11.88
CA GLY A 1131 -57.17 1.39 10.91
C GLY A 1131 -58.48 0.64 10.70
N SER A 1132 -58.43 -0.68 10.50
CA SER A 1132 -59.62 -1.52 10.29
C SER A 1132 -60.47 -1.64 11.55
N VAL A 1133 -59.84 -1.73 12.73
CA VAL A 1133 -60.53 -1.77 14.03
C VAL A 1133 -61.16 -0.41 14.38
N SER A 1134 -60.50 0.70 14.04
CA SER A 1134 -61.00 2.05 14.28
C SER A 1134 -62.14 2.42 13.32
N LEU A 1135 -62.06 2.01 12.05
CA LEU A 1135 -63.14 2.20 11.06
C LEU A 1135 -64.39 1.37 11.40
N SER A 1136 -64.22 0.14 11.88
CA SER A 1136 -65.34 -0.69 12.32
C SER A 1136 -65.97 -0.19 13.61
N ALA A 1137 -65.18 0.30 14.57
CA ALA A 1137 -65.70 0.98 15.76
C ALA A 1137 -66.45 2.29 15.38
N GLY A 1138 -65.87 3.13 14.52
CA GLY A 1138 -66.50 4.36 14.03
C GLY A 1138 -67.79 4.09 13.25
N GLY A 1139 -67.81 3.05 12.41
CA GLY A 1139 -69.01 2.59 11.71
C GLY A 1139 -70.09 2.10 12.66
N PHE A 1140 -69.72 1.34 13.70
CA PHE A 1140 -70.66 0.89 14.73
C PHE A 1140 -71.29 2.08 15.48
N PHE A 1141 -70.48 3.07 15.88
CA PHE A 1141 -70.99 4.29 16.50
C PHE A 1141 -71.89 5.12 15.57
N ALA A 1142 -71.57 5.20 14.28
CA ALA A 1142 -72.40 5.89 13.29
C ALA A 1142 -73.75 5.20 13.07
N VAL A 1143 -73.77 3.86 13.02
CA VAL A 1143 -75.00 3.07 12.92
C VAL A 1143 -75.84 3.20 14.19
N CYS A 1144 -75.22 3.15 15.38
CA CYS A 1144 -75.92 3.41 16.64
C CYS A 1144 -76.50 4.84 16.69
N TYR A 1145 -75.75 5.85 16.23
CA TYR A 1145 -76.22 7.23 16.15
C TYR A 1145 -77.41 7.38 15.19
N LEU A 1146 -77.33 6.77 14.00
CA LEU A 1146 -78.42 6.78 13.02
C LEU A 1146 -79.66 6.02 13.50
N TYR A 1147 -79.48 4.92 14.24
CA TYR A 1147 -80.57 4.16 14.84
C TYR A 1147 -81.30 5.00 15.90
N VAL A 1148 -80.56 5.71 16.76
CA VAL A 1148 -81.13 6.61 17.78
C VAL A 1148 -81.82 7.84 17.15
N LYS A 1149 -81.32 8.35 16.02
CA LYS A 1149 -81.91 9.51 15.32
C LYS A 1149 -82.99 9.18 14.28
N ARG A 1150 -83.32 7.91 14.09
CA ARG A 1150 -84.29 7.41 13.09
C ARG A 1150 -85.64 8.12 13.17
N GLU A 1151 -86.20 8.31 14.36
CA GLU A 1151 -87.52 8.97 14.50
C GLU A 1151 -87.49 10.47 14.18
N SER A 1152 -86.34 11.12 14.31
CA SER A 1152 -86.16 12.53 13.94
C SER A 1152 -85.97 12.72 12.43
N LEU A 1153 -85.31 11.77 11.75
CA LEU A 1153 -85.04 11.85 10.31
C LEU A 1153 -86.25 11.54 9.43
N PHE A 1154 -87.16 10.67 9.90
CA PHE A 1154 -88.32 10.23 9.10
C PHE A 1154 -89.62 10.99 9.36
N ARG A 1155 -89.59 12.08 10.15
CA ARG A 1155 -90.82 12.82 10.49
C ARG A 1155 -91.34 13.78 9.39
N ASN A 1156 -90.58 13.99 8.31
CA ASN A 1156 -90.94 15.01 7.30
C ASN A 1156 -91.14 14.53 5.85
N LYS A 1157 -91.22 13.22 5.58
CA LYS A 1157 -91.58 12.71 4.24
C LYS A 1157 -92.63 11.62 4.27
N ARG A 1158 -93.77 11.93 4.90
CA ARG A 1158 -95.05 11.29 4.61
C ARG A 1158 -95.94 12.29 3.89
N LYS A 1159 -95.57 12.64 2.66
CA LYS A 1159 -96.45 13.18 1.62
C LYS A 1159 -95.70 13.18 0.28
N GLN A 1160 -96.31 12.48 -0.68
CA GLN A 1160 -96.01 12.35 -2.10
C GLN A 1160 -95.02 11.24 -2.53
N PHE A 1161 -95.67 10.16 -2.99
CA PHE A 1161 -95.26 9.07 -3.89
C PHE A 1161 -94.04 8.23 -3.53
#